data_AF-A0A1Z5JG28-F1
#
_entry.id   AF-A0A1Z5JG28-F1
#
_cell.length_a   1.000
_cell.length_b   1.000
_cell.length_c   1.000
_cell.angle_alpha   90.00
_cell.angle_beta   90.00
_cell.angle_gamma   90.00
#
_symmetry.space_group_name_H-M   'P 1'
#
loop_
_entity.id
_entity.type
_entity.pdbx_description
1 polymer ?
#
loop_
_entity_poly.entity_id
_entity_poly.type
_entity_poly.pdbx_seq_one_letter_code
_entity_poly.pdbx_strand_id
1 'polypeptide(L)'
;MTAGDLESGAKGKIFDPTDADTVLGSHGVVYIETEDTANVESQVDAWIENNTVVVFGKSWCPFCKDVIEFLSQRLNVVTHVVNMDSMDGGAKIATYVQEKTQHKTVPVVFINGKFRGGCEDVKSKQEQLEKELLMHRNMTHEEIKNLDAAKLPLEYRSTARNPLFWFPNTVNNRVVRLTGFQVFVCAVLSAVFHTELWGRYLAVFLLVDFGLRMTVGSFLSPLGMIATVVASPFAPTFRPGAPKQFASFCGLFFSLLATIFYFAEFEYHEVVGAIWIAMLAGASGLEAFCDFCLGCVFFGLGIQFRLLPDDCYRIHTQTIRETQESYDYKMTNQDVPAPVAIDTNPSDPTALKYKVKTDEWTKNDFDPIKHMQVGYFAMPLSLSGLAVAFKMASMKGMQDLVVQEEYYYVISSLAAGTIAVFVGLYGLRLAMYPHKCWTEWVSPLHSNSFGAITITLLLFAFLVHDDLDAENNTTGRVLFWCGAIGHTFITVAKTGEWIGRRLETEHIHAHWMIVPVGLAVASLVASTIEPFATEENSNSKGNLMLARFFQSFASLMWIALFAVTFFKTVIDHNSDNRVRHGVWIWLAAPCMLGLSQYNICIQENIVNSTCEGDFATYYFIGLFFLMGLCYAGLSEYAFFGQDTFNFGYWIECFALDALAACACLFYAQNGWRISQNLQWLALCAAAICNFCALCHTIVGIINQRGVFTPEVKWGPLSFMKLTHEAFRGNIETLKDYLRSSNLVTEEGRHCVDMFAVHFQRFRILHEEHAKHEDEIIFKTFNDFFPEHAKKWNDDHSEDHAHLDRWVNLANKLLDTSLTLAERESALTQLQQQITPWFAHFEGHLRGEEDHLNPVGRKYLPLAVMKEMSRKTWEITPADRWEVIIPFIVNNLPRHEQRVRYLKVLTWSLQERAQQIGAIVYRHTDAVMWERLTREVPEIIPRGVAGWRRYY
;
A
#
# COMPACT_ATOMS: atom_id res chain seq x y z
N MET A 1 14.86 -45.04 6.90
CA MET A 1 15.68 -46.24 6.60
C MET A 1 17.13 -45.88 6.87
N THR A 2 17.89 -46.82 7.43
CA THR A 2 19.18 -46.66 8.11
C THR A 2 20.37 -46.49 7.16
N ALA A 3 21.41 -45.83 7.69
CA ALA A 3 22.74 -45.66 7.13
C ALA A 3 23.46 -47.00 6.89
N GLY A 4 24.13 -47.11 5.75
CA GLY A 4 25.06 -48.18 5.40
C GLY A 4 25.62 -47.93 4.00
N ASP A 5 26.95 -47.95 3.91
CA ASP A 5 27.76 -48.12 2.69
C ASP A 5 28.25 -46.85 1.98
N LEU A 6 29.19 -46.18 2.65
CA LEU A 6 30.32 -45.50 2.02
C LEU A 6 31.55 -46.42 2.07
N GLU A 7 32.38 -46.34 1.03
CA GLU A 7 33.72 -46.91 0.83
C GLU A 7 33.86 -48.22 0.02
N SER A 8 34.15 -48.08 -1.28
CA SER A 8 35.40 -48.61 -1.84
C SER A 8 35.71 -48.07 -3.24
N GLY A 9 36.95 -47.61 -3.43
CA GLY A 9 37.70 -47.93 -4.64
C GLY A 9 37.70 -46.92 -5.80
N ALA A 10 38.50 -45.85 -5.67
CA ALA A 10 39.07 -45.16 -6.81
C ALA A 10 40.00 -46.08 -7.62
N LYS A 11 39.83 -46.13 -8.95
CA LYS A 11 40.90 -46.29 -9.95
C LYS A 11 40.40 -45.98 -11.37
N GLY A 12 40.95 -44.89 -11.91
CA GLY A 12 41.01 -44.42 -13.30
C GLY A 12 40.09 -45.01 -14.37
N LYS A 13 39.19 -44.17 -14.90
CA LYS A 13 38.68 -44.29 -16.27
C LYS A 13 38.63 -42.92 -16.95
N ILE A 14 38.97 -42.96 -18.23
CA ILE A 14 38.99 -41.88 -19.21
C ILE A 14 37.55 -41.44 -19.51
N PHE A 15 37.36 -40.14 -19.68
CA PHE A 15 36.13 -39.40 -20.03
C PHE A 15 35.16 -40.19 -20.95
N ASP A 16 33.92 -40.37 -20.49
CA ASP A 16 32.76 -40.83 -21.29
C ASP A 16 31.66 -39.78 -21.15
N PRO A 17 31.20 -39.11 -22.23
CA PRO A 17 30.26 -37.98 -22.16
C PRO A 17 28.78 -38.40 -22.05
N THR A 18 28.47 -39.60 -21.55
CA THR A 18 27.09 -40.12 -21.50
C THR A 18 26.51 -40.39 -20.10
N ASP A 19 27.23 -40.10 -19.02
CA ASP A 19 26.66 -40.13 -17.66
C ASP A 19 25.99 -38.78 -17.31
N ALA A 20 24.67 -38.70 -17.53
CA ALA A 20 23.86 -37.51 -17.24
C ALA A 20 23.45 -37.35 -15.76
N ASP A 21 23.77 -38.31 -14.89
CA ASP A 21 23.24 -38.37 -13.51
C ASP A 21 24.19 -37.87 -12.42
N THR A 22 25.36 -37.31 -12.75
CA THR A 22 26.34 -36.84 -11.74
C THR A 22 26.68 -35.35 -11.78
N VAL A 23 25.98 -34.52 -12.56
CA VAL A 23 26.21 -33.05 -12.59
C VAL A 23 24.97 -32.19 -12.29
N LEU A 24 23.79 -32.78 -12.06
CA LEU A 24 22.57 -32.02 -11.68
C LEU A 24 22.50 -31.66 -10.19
N GLY A 25 23.62 -31.17 -9.67
CA GLY A 25 23.78 -30.68 -8.30
C GLY A 25 24.31 -29.24 -8.26
N SER A 26 23.73 -28.31 -9.03
CA SER A 26 23.73 -26.85 -8.77
C SER A 26 23.26 -26.03 -9.98
N HIS A 27 22.00 -25.57 -9.97
CA HIS A 27 21.48 -24.26 -10.44
C HIS A 27 22.16 -23.48 -11.61
N GLY A 28 22.80 -24.14 -12.59
CA GLY A 28 23.54 -23.47 -13.66
C GLY A 28 24.75 -22.65 -13.18
N VAL A 29 25.34 -22.95 -12.02
CA VAL A 29 26.49 -22.21 -11.46
C VAL A 29 27.68 -23.14 -11.35
N VAL A 30 28.81 -22.76 -11.93
CA VAL A 30 30.06 -23.53 -11.89
C VAL A 30 31.11 -22.73 -11.13
N TYR A 31 31.53 -23.21 -9.96
CA TYR A 31 32.61 -22.58 -9.21
C TYR A 31 33.96 -23.01 -9.78
N ILE A 32 34.82 -22.05 -10.06
CA ILE A 32 36.18 -22.31 -10.55
C ILE A 32 37.09 -22.47 -9.33
N GLU A 33 37.73 -23.64 -9.23
CA GLU A 33 38.74 -23.95 -8.21
C GLU A 33 40.15 -23.63 -8.71
N THR A 34 41.11 -23.46 -7.78
CA THR A 34 42.49 -23.12 -8.10
C THR A 34 43.27 -24.31 -8.68
N GLU A 35 43.97 -24.09 -9.80
CA GLU A 35 45.09 -24.94 -10.22
C GLU A 35 46.44 -24.29 -9.85
N ASP A 36 47.34 -25.12 -9.31
CA ASP A 36 48.64 -24.73 -8.76
C ASP A 36 49.64 -24.44 -9.91
N THR A 37 49.69 -23.21 -10.43
CA THR A 37 50.75 -22.76 -11.35
C THR A 37 51.06 -21.25 -11.29
N ALA A 38 52.30 -20.93 -11.67
CA ALA A 38 53.02 -19.68 -11.40
C ALA A 38 52.59 -18.41 -12.19
N ASN A 39 51.41 -18.35 -12.83
CA ASN A 39 51.00 -17.17 -13.61
C ASN A 39 49.50 -16.84 -13.54
N VAL A 40 49.13 -15.88 -12.67
CA VAL A 40 47.75 -15.47 -12.36
C VAL A 40 47.09 -14.70 -13.52
N GLU A 41 47.85 -13.91 -14.27
CA GLU A 41 47.32 -13.07 -15.36
C GLU A 41 46.77 -13.94 -16.50
N SER A 42 47.53 -14.97 -16.90
CA SER A 42 47.11 -15.92 -17.93
C SER A 42 45.88 -16.75 -17.52
N GLN A 43 45.70 -17.04 -16.23
CA GLN A 43 44.53 -17.78 -15.75
C GLN A 43 43.26 -16.92 -15.79
N VAL A 44 43.34 -15.66 -15.35
CA VAL A 44 42.20 -14.73 -15.40
C VAL A 44 41.75 -14.54 -16.85
N ASP A 45 42.69 -14.38 -17.77
CA ASP A 45 42.39 -14.21 -19.19
C ASP A 45 41.80 -15.47 -19.80
N ALA A 46 42.35 -16.65 -19.46
CA ALA A 46 41.78 -17.92 -19.88
C ALA A 46 40.35 -18.14 -19.35
N TRP A 47 40.03 -17.75 -18.13
CA TRP A 47 38.66 -17.85 -17.62
C TRP A 47 37.71 -16.92 -18.37
N ILE A 48 38.14 -15.68 -18.64
CA ILE A 48 37.34 -14.68 -19.37
C ILE A 48 37.09 -15.13 -20.83
N GLU A 49 38.08 -15.74 -21.47
CA GLU A 49 37.98 -16.19 -22.87
C GLU A 49 37.21 -17.51 -23.02
N ASN A 50 37.41 -18.46 -22.10
CA ASN A 50 36.83 -19.80 -22.24
C ASN A 50 35.40 -19.95 -21.71
N ASN A 51 34.87 -18.96 -21.01
CA ASN A 51 33.54 -19.05 -20.40
C ASN A 51 32.63 -17.90 -20.88
N THR A 52 31.40 -18.25 -21.26
CA THR A 52 30.36 -17.30 -21.72
C THR A 52 30.03 -16.26 -20.66
N VAL A 53 29.97 -16.67 -19.39
CA VAL A 53 29.73 -15.78 -18.25
C VAL A 53 30.74 -16.10 -17.16
N VAL A 54 31.51 -15.08 -16.75
CA VAL A 54 32.37 -15.15 -15.58
C VAL A 54 32.04 -14.03 -14.62
N VAL A 55 31.79 -14.40 -13.36
CA VAL A 55 31.60 -13.47 -12.26
C VAL A 55 32.81 -13.59 -11.34
N PHE A 56 33.65 -12.55 -11.34
CA PHE A 56 34.66 -12.38 -10.31
C PHE A 56 33.99 -11.75 -9.09
N GLY A 57 33.88 -12.55 -8.04
CA GLY A 57 33.11 -12.21 -6.87
C GLY A 57 33.83 -12.50 -5.57
N LYS A 58 33.11 -12.28 -4.48
CA LYS A 58 33.47 -12.77 -3.16
C LYS A 58 32.29 -13.59 -2.64
N SER A 59 32.58 -14.73 -2.02
CA SER A 59 31.59 -15.70 -1.54
C SER A 59 30.54 -15.09 -0.61
N TRP A 60 30.91 -14.02 0.12
CA TRP A 60 30.03 -13.31 1.05
C TRP A 60 29.23 -12.16 0.44
N CYS A 61 29.54 -11.68 -0.78
CA CYS A 61 28.98 -10.45 -1.31
C CYS A 61 27.52 -10.65 -1.79
N PRO A 62 26.53 -9.88 -1.26
CA PRO A 62 25.14 -10.02 -1.66
C PRO A 62 24.91 -9.65 -3.12
N PHE A 63 25.62 -8.64 -3.64
CA PHE A 63 25.55 -8.27 -5.06
C PHE A 63 26.12 -9.34 -5.99
N CYS A 64 27.12 -10.12 -5.53
CA CYS A 64 27.64 -11.26 -6.29
C CYS A 64 26.59 -12.37 -6.35
N LYS A 65 26.00 -12.73 -5.21
CA LYS A 65 24.92 -13.73 -5.17
C LYS A 65 23.74 -13.31 -6.03
N ASP A 66 23.32 -12.05 -5.92
CA ASP A 66 22.17 -11.49 -6.63
C ASP A 66 22.40 -11.41 -8.15
N VAL A 67 23.63 -11.10 -8.60
CA VAL A 67 23.96 -11.15 -10.05
C VAL A 67 24.11 -12.59 -10.54
N ILE A 68 24.67 -13.49 -9.74
CA ILE A 68 24.79 -14.92 -10.07
C ILE A 68 23.40 -15.52 -10.20
N GLU A 69 22.50 -15.27 -9.25
CA GLU A 69 21.12 -15.74 -9.28
C GLU A 69 20.35 -15.15 -10.47
N PHE A 70 20.54 -13.85 -10.73
CA PHE A 70 19.98 -13.20 -11.91
C PHE A 70 20.46 -13.88 -13.21
N LEU A 71 21.76 -14.13 -13.36
CA LEU A 71 22.32 -14.75 -14.57
C LEU A 71 21.95 -16.25 -14.67
N SER A 72 22.04 -17.01 -13.59
CA SER A 72 21.90 -18.46 -13.61
C SER A 72 20.48 -18.96 -13.43
N GLN A 73 19.61 -18.21 -12.74
CA GLN A 73 18.23 -18.64 -12.48
C GLN A 73 17.22 -17.85 -13.32
N ARG A 74 17.40 -16.53 -13.42
CA ARG A 74 16.46 -15.69 -14.18
C ARG A 74 16.74 -15.70 -15.66
N LEU A 75 18.00 -15.54 -16.06
CA LEU A 75 18.40 -15.66 -17.47
C LEU A 75 18.70 -17.12 -17.85
N ASN A 76 18.82 -18.00 -16.85
CA ASN A 76 19.12 -19.42 -17.04
C ASN A 76 20.40 -19.61 -17.86
N VAL A 77 21.52 -19.01 -17.47
CA VAL A 77 22.81 -19.12 -18.19
C VAL A 77 23.86 -19.73 -17.28
N VAL A 78 24.66 -20.67 -17.81
CA VAL A 78 25.77 -21.27 -17.06
C VAL A 78 26.74 -20.17 -16.64
N THR A 79 26.83 -19.93 -15.34
CA THR A 79 27.56 -18.80 -14.75
C THR A 79 28.76 -19.32 -14.00
N HIS A 80 29.96 -19.02 -14.51
CA HIS A 80 31.21 -19.40 -13.85
C HIS A 80 31.58 -18.37 -12.78
N VAL A 81 31.85 -18.83 -11.57
CA VAL A 81 32.09 -17.96 -10.42
C VAL A 81 33.49 -18.16 -9.90
N VAL A 82 34.26 -17.07 -9.90
CA VAL A 82 35.60 -17.00 -9.31
C VAL A 82 35.46 -16.29 -7.96
N ASN A 83 35.42 -17.06 -6.88
CA ASN A 83 35.38 -16.53 -5.52
C ASN A 83 36.79 -16.17 -5.04
N MET A 84 37.18 -14.92 -5.28
CA MET A 84 38.55 -14.43 -5.01
C MET A 84 38.91 -14.41 -3.52
N ASP A 85 37.95 -14.53 -2.62
CA ASP A 85 38.15 -14.61 -1.17
C ASP A 85 38.43 -16.03 -0.66
N SER A 86 38.10 -17.06 -1.44
CA SER A 86 38.30 -18.47 -1.10
C SER A 86 39.41 -19.15 -1.91
N MET A 87 40.11 -18.42 -2.78
CA MET A 87 41.17 -18.94 -3.65
C MET A 87 42.56 -18.55 -3.17
N ASP A 88 43.50 -19.50 -3.22
CA ASP A 88 44.93 -19.22 -3.04
C ASP A 88 45.42 -18.29 -4.16
N GLY A 89 45.99 -17.15 -3.79
CA GLY A 89 46.37 -16.09 -4.75
C GLY A 89 45.24 -15.12 -5.14
N GLY A 90 44.05 -15.23 -4.52
CA GLY A 90 42.88 -14.40 -4.82
C GLY A 90 43.08 -12.87 -4.69
N ALA A 91 44.01 -12.41 -3.85
CA ALA A 91 44.39 -10.99 -3.77
C ALA A 91 45.08 -10.49 -5.06
N LYS A 92 45.89 -11.34 -5.71
CA LYS A 92 46.54 -11.02 -6.99
C LYS A 92 45.51 -11.02 -8.13
N ILE A 93 44.57 -11.98 -8.12
CA ILE A 93 43.44 -12.02 -9.06
C ILE A 93 42.63 -10.72 -8.94
N ALA A 94 42.26 -10.32 -7.72
CA ALA A 94 41.49 -9.09 -7.49
C ALA A 94 42.22 -7.83 -7.98
N THR A 95 43.54 -7.76 -7.76
CA THR A 95 44.37 -6.63 -8.22
C THR A 95 44.39 -6.57 -9.75
N TYR A 96 44.65 -7.69 -10.41
CA TYR A 96 44.70 -7.76 -11.88
C TYR A 96 43.34 -7.47 -12.54
N VAL A 97 42.25 -8.05 -12.02
CA VAL A 97 40.89 -7.79 -12.51
C VAL A 97 40.52 -6.30 -12.34
N GLN A 98 40.93 -5.68 -11.23
CA GLN A 98 40.74 -4.25 -11.00
C GLN A 98 41.55 -3.38 -11.96
N GLU A 99 42.81 -3.73 -12.25
CA GLU A 99 43.64 -3.03 -13.23
C GLU A 99 43.04 -3.12 -14.64
N LYS A 100 42.54 -4.30 -15.03
CA LYS A 100 41.96 -4.56 -16.35
C LYS A 100 40.60 -3.88 -16.57
N THR A 101 39.77 -3.76 -15.53
CA THR A 101 38.40 -3.21 -15.64
C THR A 101 38.25 -1.78 -15.12
N GLN A 102 39.23 -1.27 -14.38
CA GLN A 102 39.14 -0.04 -13.58
C GLN A 102 37.97 -0.04 -12.56
N HIS A 103 37.35 -1.20 -12.32
CA HIS A 103 36.21 -1.36 -11.42
C HIS A 103 36.67 -1.78 -10.03
N LYS A 104 36.37 -0.96 -9.02
CA LYS A 104 36.92 -1.11 -7.65
C LYS A 104 36.13 -2.08 -6.76
N THR A 105 34.91 -2.42 -7.13
CA THR A 105 33.98 -3.23 -6.30
C THR A 105 33.63 -4.54 -6.98
N VAL A 106 33.12 -5.50 -6.21
CA VAL A 106 32.58 -6.78 -6.71
C VAL A 106 31.04 -6.75 -6.67
N PRO A 107 30.33 -7.48 -7.54
CA PRO A 107 30.86 -8.37 -8.59
C PRO A 107 31.48 -7.61 -9.76
N VAL A 108 32.45 -8.24 -10.42
CA VAL A 108 32.95 -7.83 -11.73
C VAL A 108 32.50 -8.90 -12.73
N VAL A 109 31.60 -8.53 -13.64
CA VAL A 109 30.96 -9.49 -14.54
C VAL A 109 31.50 -9.33 -15.96
N PHE A 110 31.95 -10.45 -16.52
CA PHE A 110 32.30 -10.60 -17.92
C PHE A 110 31.28 -11.49 -18.63
N ILE A 111 30.88 -11.07 -19.81
CA ILE A 111 29.98 -11.80 -20.70
C ILE A 111 30.61 -11.82 -22.09
N ASN A 112 30.80 -13.01 -22.66
CA ASN A 112 31.45 -13.24 -23.96
C ASN A 112 32.80 -12.49 -24.06
N GLY A 113 33.64 -12.62 -23.03
CA GLY A 113 34.94 -11.97 -22.94
C GLY A 113 34.91 -10.44 -22.71
N LYS A 114 33.74 -9.80 -22.69
CA LYS A 114 33.59 -8.35 -22.51
C LYS A 114 33.14 -7.98 -21.11
N PHE A 115 33.75 -6.96 -20.53
CA PHE A 115 33.34 -6.42 -19.23
C PHE A 115 31.95 -5.77 -19.31
N ARG A 116 31.07 -6.06 -18.33
CA ARG A 116 29.68 -5.59 -18.28
C ARG A 116 29.32 -4.76 -17.05
N GLY A 117 30.23 -4.59 -16.11
CA GLY A 117 30.03 -3.79 -14.90
C GLY A 117 29.77 -4.65 -13.66
N GLY A 118 29.15 -4.01 -12.67
CA GLY A 118 28.69 -4.65 -11.43
C GLY A 118 27.27 -5.19 -11.51
N CYS A 119 26.71 -5.56 -10.35
CA CYS A 119 25.37 -6.18 -10.27
C CYS A 119 24.27 -5.26 -10.82
N GLU A 120 24.30 -3.97 -10.47
CA GLU A 120 23.30 -3.00 -10.90
C GLU A 120 23.43 -2.69 -12.41
N ASP A 121 24.66 -2.61 -12.93
CA ASP A 121 24.92 -2.42 -14.36
C ASP A 121 24.39 -3.58 -15.19
N VAL A 122 24.65 -4.82 -14.76
CA VAL A 122 24.17 -6.05 -15.41
C VAL A 122 22.64 -6.11 -15.40
N LYS A 123 22.01 -5.80 -14.27
CA LYS A 123 20.54 -5.79 -14.17
C LYS A 123 19.90 -4.65 -14.96
N SER A 124 20.52 -3.47 -15.00
CA SER A 124 20.04 -2.34 -15.80
C SER A 124 20.08 -2.63 -17.31
N LYS A 125 20.98 -3.53 -17.73
CA LYS A 125 21.14 -4.00 -19.10
C LYS A 125 20.46 -5.33 -19.35
N GLN A 126 19.51 -5.76 -18.51
CA GLN A 126 18.85 -7.06 -18.60
C GLN A 126 18.44 -7.40 -20.04
N GLU A 127 17.68 -6.52 -20.70
CA GLU A 127 17.14 -6.78 -22.04
C GLU A 127 18.25 -6.90 -23.11
N GLN A 128 19.35 -6.16 -22.95
CA GLN A 128 20.52 -6.25 -23.83
C GLN A 128 21.30 -7.54 -23.58
N LEU A 129 21.46 -7.94 -22.31
CA LEU A 129 22.21 -9.13 -21.92
C LEU A 129 21.45 -10.43 -22.17
N GLU A 130 20.12 -10.42 -22.05
CA GLU A 130 19.25 -11.50 -22.52
C GLU A 130 19.51 -11.77 -24.00
N LYS A 131 19.57 -10.72 -24.83
CA LYS A 131 19.89 -10.83 -26.25
C LYS A 131 21.30 -11.37 -26.50
N GLU A 132 22.31 -10.96 -25.71
CA GLU A 132 23.72 -11.38 -25.89
C GLU A 132 24.04 -12.79 -25.35
N LEU A 133 23.38 -13.24 -24.27
CA LEU A 133 23.70 -14.49 -23.56
C LEU A 133 22.96 -15.70 -24.11
N LEU A 134 21.81 -15.47 -24.72
CA LEU A 134 20.94 -16.56 -25.17
C LEU A 134 21.18 -16.96 -26.62
N MET A 135 22.21 -16.39 -27.24
CA MET A 135 22.78 -16.75 -28.54
C MET A 135 23.39 -18.18 -28.59
N HIS A 136 23.61 -18.82 -27.43
CA HIS A 136 24.34 -20.10 -27.33
C HIS A 136 23.53 -21.29 -26.77
N ARG A 137 22.20 -21.20 -26.65
CA ARG A 137 21.37 -22.33 -26.16
C ARG A 137 20.57 -22.99 -27.28
N ASN A 138 21.04 -24.13 -27.78
CA ASN A 138 20.22 -25.09 -28.52
C ASN A 138 19.52 -26.01 -27.51
N MET A 139 18.35 -25.62 -26.98
CA MET A 139 17.52 -26.51 -26.13
C MET A 139 16.49 -27.26 -26.98
N THR A 140 16.23 -28.50 -26.62
CA THR A 140 15.28 -29.39 -27.31
C THR A 140 13.84 -29.23 -26.78
N HIS A 141 12.84 -29.58 -27.60
CA HIS A 141 11.42 -29.46 -27.26
C HIS A 141 11.00 -30.27 -26.01
N GLU A 142 11.75 -31.32 -25.69
CA GLU A 142 11.51 -32.21 -24.55
C GLU A 142 12.04 -31.62 -23.24
N GLU A 143 13.12 -30.84 -23.30
CA GLU A 143 13.65 -30.06 -22.16
C GLU A 143 12.71 -28.91 -21.77
N ILE A 144 12.07 -28.26 -22.75
CA ILE A 144 11.04 -27.23 -22.52
C ILE A 144 9.81 -27.83 -21.82
N LYS A 145 9.41 -29.04 -22.22
CA LYS A 145 8.27 -29.75 -21.62
C LYS A 145 8.58 -30.25 -20.19
N ASN A 146 9.84 -30.61 -19.93
CA ASN A 146 10.31 -31.01 -18.61
C ASN A 146 10.60 -29.82 -17.68
N LEU A 147 10.86 -28.62 -18.21
CA LEU A 147 10.90 -27.37 -17.45
C LEU A 147 9.53 -27.00 -16.87
N ASP A 148 8.44 -27.26 -17.58
CA ASP A 148 7.06 -27.08 -17.08
C ASP A 148 6.62 -28.18 -16.09
N ALA A 149 7.25 -29.37 -16.14
CA ALA A 149 6.95 -30.51 -15.27
C ALA A 149 7.88 -30.62 -14.04
N ALA A 150 9.00 -29.89 -14.03
CA ALA A 150 9.87 -29.76 -12.89
C ALA A 150 9.11 -29.00 -11.80
N LYS A 151 8.44 -29.77 -10.93
CA LYS A 151 8.03 -29.30 -9.61
C LYS A 151 9.24 -28.59 -9.01
N LEU A 152 9.20 -27.25 -8.98
CA LEU A 152 10.12 -26.48 -8.18
C LEU A 152 10.11 -27.13 -6.79
N PRO A 153 11.25 -27.65 -6.29
CA PRO A 153 11.29 -28.11 -4.92
C PRO A 153 10.83 -26.96 -4.03
N LEU A 154 10.08 -27.29 -2.98
CA LEU A 154 9.53 -26.36 -1.97
C LEU A 154 10.64 -25.62 -1.17
N GLU A 155 11.86 -25.55 -1.66
CA GLU A 155 13.02 -25.14 -0.87
C GLU A 155 13.19 -23.62 -0.79
N TYR A 156 13.30 -23.20 0.48
CA TYR A 156 13.74 -21.92 1.01
C TYR A 156 13.32 -20.66 0.24
N ARG A 157 12.01 -20.56 -0.09
CA ARG A 157 11.42 -19.22 -0.20
C ARG A 157 11.53 -18.58 1.17
N SER A 158 12.06 -17.35 1.18
CA SER A 158 12.55 -16.65 2.35
C SER A 158 11.78 -16.99 3.63
N THR A 159 12.50 -17.46 4.64
CA THR A 159 11.96 -17.55 6.01
C THR A 159 11.92 -16.17 6.68
N ALA A 160 12.11 -15.08 5.93
CA ALA A 160 12.03 -13.72 6.43
C ALA A 160 10.72 -13.55 7.17
N ARG A 161 10.85 -13.41 8.49
CA ARG A 161 9.74 -12.97 9.33
C ARG A 161 9.47 -11.52 8.99
N ASN A 162 8.19 -11.17 8.96
CA ASN A 162 7.80 -9.76 8.84
C ASN A 162 8.52 -8.94 9.92
N PRO A 163 9.17 -7.82 9.56
CA PRO A 163 9.85 -6.97 10.53
C PRO A 163 8.80 -6.42 11.49
N LEU A 164 9.05 -6.36 12.81
CA LEU A 164 8.02 -6.01 13.82
C LEU A 164 7.18 -4.76 13.48
N PHE A 165 7.80 -3.76 12.87
CA PHE A 165 7.14 -2.53 12.42
C PHE A 165 7.08 -2.44 10.90
N TRP A 166 5.96 -1.92 10.39
CA TRP A 166 5.78 -1.70 8.96
C TRP A 166 6.67 -0.56 8.45
N PHE A 167 7.22 -0.68 7.25
CA PHE A 167 7.98 0.40 6.62
C PHE A 167 7.76 0.34 5.11
N PRO A 168 7.67 1.48 4.41
CA PRO A 168 7.45 1.51 2.97
C PRO A 168 8.57 0.79 2.22
N ASN A 169 8.20 -0.03 1.23
CA ASN A 169 9.18 -0.82 0.48
C ASN A 169 10.18 0.05 -0.30
N THR A 170 9.70 1.17 -0.83
CA THR A 170 10.50 2.16 -1.55
C THR A 170 10.20 3.54 -0.97
N VAL A 171 11.22 4.39 -0.90
CA VAL A 171 11.09 5.75 -0.38
C VAL A 171 11.53 6.78 -1.41
N ASN A 172 10.94 7.97 -1.37
CA ASN A 172 11.33 9.09 -2.22
C ASN A 172 12.60 9.75 -1.66
N ASN A 173 13.72 9.66 -2.39
CA ASN A 173 15.01 10.21 -1.99
C ASN A 173 14.96 11.73 -1.77
N ARG A 174 14.12 12.46 -2.51
CA ARG A 174 13.95 13.90 -2.31
C ARG A 174 13.38 14.21 -0.92
N VAL A 175 12.39 13.43 -0.49
CA VAL A 175 11.82 13.52 0.86
C VAL A 175 12.88 13.16 1.90
N VAL A 176 13.63 12.08 1.68
CA VAL A 176 14.71 11.65 2.59
C VAL A 176 15.76 12.75 2.77
N ARG A 177 16.22 13.38 1.70
CA ARG A 177 17.22 14.47 1.77
C ARG A 177 16.71 15.73 2.47
N LEU A 178 15.47 16.14 2.16
CA LEU A 178 14.84 17.28 2.84
C LEU A 178 14.61 16.99 4.33
N THR A 179 14.25 15.76 4.66
CA THR A 179 14.13 15.32 6.06
C THR A 179 15.49 15.34 6.75
N GLY A 180 16.54 14.83 6.09
CA GLY A 180 17.92 14.90 6.58
C GLY A 180 18.37 16.33 6.84
N PHE A 181 18.00 17.28 5.98
CA PHE A 181 18.27 18.71 6.18
C PHE A 181 17.56 19.26 7.42
N GLN A 182 16.29 18.92 7.62
CA GLN A 182 15.53 19.35 8.81
C GLN A 182 16.13 18.76 10.10
N VAL A 183 16.49 17.48 10.09
CA VAL A 183 17.18 16.82 11.21
C VAL A 183 18.51 17.50 11.50
N PHE A 184 19.30 17.81 10.46
CA PHE A 184 20.57 18.52 10.60
C PHE A 184 20.37 19.86 11.31
N VAL A 185 19.39 20.67 10.89
CA VAL A 185 19.09 21.96 11.52
C VAL A 185 18.68 21.78 12.99
N CYS A 186 17.74 20.88 13.29
CA CYS A 186 17.29 20.64 14.66
C CYS A 186 18.43 20.12 15.55
N ALA A 187 19.27 19.22 15.04
CA ALA A 187 20.39 18.66 15.77
C ALA A 187 21.49 19.71 16.04
N VAL A 188 21.78 20.58 15.08
CA VAL A 188 22.71 21.71 15.28
C VAL A 188 22.16 22.68 16.31
N LEU A 189 20.88 23.06 16.23
CA LEU A 189 20.26 23.95 17.21
C LEU A 189 20.29 23.34 18.61
N SER A 190 19.99 22.04 18.73
CA SER A 190 20.06 21.32 20.01
C SER A 190 21.49 21.30 20.59
N ALA A 191 22.51 21.05 19.76
CA ALA A 191 23.91 21.08 20.18
C ALA A 191 24.39 22.48 20.60
N VAL A 192 24.05 23.51 19.81
CA VAL A 192 24.47 24.90 20.04
C VAL A 192 23.82 25.44 21.31
N PHE A 193 22.52 25.21 21.47
CA PHE A 193 21.73 25.67 22.62
C PHE A 193 21.58 24.57 23.69
N HIS A 194 22.62 23.77 23.92
CA HIS A 194 22.60 22.67 24.89
C HIS A 194 22.35 23.13 26.33
N THR A 195 22.73 24.35 26.67
CA THR A 195 22.48 24.96 27.99
C THR A 195 21.02 25.33 28.18
N GLU A 196 20.32 25.67 27.09
CA GLU A 196 18.93 26.12 27.15
C GLU A 196 17.94 24.94 27.16
N LEU A 197 16.91 25.04 28.00
CA LEU A 197 15.93 23.96 28.15
C LEU A 197 15.22 23.61 26.84
N TRP A 198 14.86 24.62 26.03
CA TRP A 198 14.22 24.40 24.73
C TRP A 198 15.14 23.66 23.74
N GLY A 199 16.45 23.92 23.79
CA GLY A 199 17.45 23.24 22.96
C GLY A 199 17.56 21.75 23.30
N ARG A 200 17.41 21.40 24.58
CA ARG A 200 17.36 19.99 25.04
C ARG A 200 16.07 19.30 24.60
N TYR A 201 14.94 20.00 24.62
CA TYR A 201 13.67 19.45 24.13
C TYR A 201 13.66 19.20 22.61
N LEU A 202 14.53 19.83 21.82
CA LEU A 202 14.73 19.46 20.41
C LEU A 202 15.27 18.03 20.26
N ALA A 203 16.10 17.54 21.19
CA ALA A 203 16.54 16.14 21.18
C ALA A 203 15.39 15.18 21.47
N VAL A 204 14.48 15.55 22.38
CA VAL A 204 13.24 14.80 22.66
C VAL A 204 12.34 14.77 21.42
N PHE A 205 12.19 15.91 20.76
CA PHE A 205 11.44 16.00 19.50
C PHE A 205 12.03 15.08 18.42
N LEU A 206 13.36 15.11 18.23
CA LEU A 206 14.05 14.22 17.30
C LEU A 206 13.91 12.74 17.69
N LEU A 207 13.95 12.42 18.98
CA LEU A 207 13.72 11.07 19.49
C LEU A 207 12.32 10.56 19.10
N VAL A 208 11.29 11.37 19.34
CA VAL A 208 9.90 11.02 18.95
C VAL A 208 9.78 10.90 17.43
N ASP A 209 10.29 11.86 16.67
CA ASP A 209 10.22 11.89 15.22
C ASP A 209 10.97 10.71 14.55
N PHE A 210 12.16 10.33 15.06
CA PHE A 210 12.85 9.11 14.63
C PHE A 210 12.13 7.83 15.04
N GLY A 211 11.48 7.80 16.21
CA GLY A 211 10.67 6.67 16.65
C GLY A 211 9.50 6.42 15.71
N LEU A 212 8.79 7.48 15.33
CA LEU A 212 7.71 7.43 14.33
C LEU A 212 8.25 7.04 12.94
N ARG A 213 9.40 7.59 12.54
CA ARG A 213 10.02 7.27 11.26
C ARG A 213 10.49 5.82 11.16
N MET A 214 11.04 5.28 12.24
CA MET A 214 11.46 3.87 12.30
C MET A 214 10.26 2.92 12.17
N THR A 215 9.10 3.32 12.71
CA THR A 215 7.92 2.45 12.83
C THR A 215 6.92 2.57 11.68
N VAL A 216 6.86 3.70 10.98
CA VAL A 216 5.87 3.95 9.89
C VAL A 216 6.48 4.73 8.70
N GLY A 217 7.80 4.98 8.70
CA GLY A 217 8.44 5.81 7.69
C GLY A 217 8.04 7.29 7.78
N SER A 218 8.07 8.01 6.66
CA SER A 218 7.70 9.44 6.64
C SER A 218 6.21 9.70 6.87
N PHE A 219 5.36 8.66 6.89
CA PHE A 219 3.90 8.78 6.91
C PHE A 219 3.36 9.43 8.20
N LEU A 220 3.96 9.15 9.35
CA LEU A 220 3.54 9.68 10.67
C LEU A 220 4.60 10.59 11.30
N SER A 221 5.77 10.76 10.67
CA SER A 221 6.85 11.64 11.16
C SER A 221 6.54 13.10 10.78
N PRO A 222 6.48 14.05 11.74
CA PRO A 222 6.26 15.47 11.44
C PRO A 222 7.28 16.03 10.44
N LEU A 223 8.57 15.78 10.64
CA LEU A 223 9.60 16.25 9.70
C LEU A 223 9.50 15.57 8.33
N GLY A 224 9.18 14.26 8.33
CA GLY A 224 8.96 13.50 7.10
C GLY A 224 7.77 14.02 6.28
N MET A 225 6.70 14.44 6.95
CA MET A 225 5.51 15.00 6.30
C MET A 225 5.73 16.41 5.78
N ILE A 226 6.45 17.26 6.51
CA ILE A 226 6.89 18.57 5.98
C ILE A 226 7.72 18.38 4.71
N ALA A 227 8.69 17.45 4.75
CA ALA A 227 9.52 17.13 3.59
C ALA A 227 8.68 16.56 2.42
N THR A 228 7.64 15.78 2.71
CA THR A 228 6.72 15.23 1.70
C THR A 228 5.90 16.32 1.03
N VAL A 229 5.35 17.28 1.80
CA VAL A 229 4.64 18.45 1.25
C VAL A 229 5.54 19.24 0.31
N VAL A 230 6.76 19.57 0.76
CA VAL A 230 7.73 20.34 -0.03
C VAL A 230 8.19 19.59 -1.29
N ALA A 231 8.38 18.27 -1.21
CA ALA A 231 8.83 17.46 -2.34
C ALA A 231 7.70 17.11 -3.33
N SER A 232 6.42 17.17 -2.90
CA SER A 232 5.28 16.70 -3.70
C SER A 232 5.15 17.30 -5.11
N PRO A 233 5.47 18.58 -5.37
CA PRO A 233 5.37 19.13 -6.73
C PRO A 233 6.38 18.53 -7.73
N PHE A 234 7.38 17.79 -7.25
CA PHE A 234 8.48 17.34 -8.08
C PHE A 234 8.50 15.81 -8.25
N ALA A 235 8.94 15.34 -9.43
CA ALA A 235 9.04 13.92 -9.72
C ALA A 235 9.89 13.16 -8.66
N PRO A 236 9.39 12.04 -8.10
CA PRO A 236 10.11 11.30 -7.07
C PRO A 236 11.34 10.59 -7.65
N THR A 237 12.31 10.32 -6.79
CA THR A 237 13.43 9.42 -7.10
C THR A 237 13.44 8.30 -6.07
N PHE A 238 13.14 7.07 -6.48
CA PHE A 238 12.93 5.96 -5.54
C PHE A 238 14.25 5.33 -5.07
N ARG A 239 14.33 4.99 -3.77
CA ARG A 239 15.43 4.24 -3.15
C ARG A 239 14.88 3.11 -2.26
N PRO A 240 15.67 2.06 -1.97
CA PRO A 240 15.25 0.96 -1.09
C PRO A 240 14.86 1.42 0.32
N GLY A 241 13.79 0.85 0.88
CA GLY A 241 13.25 1.20 2.20
C GLY A 241 14.08 0.70 3.39
N ALA A 242 14.39 -0.60 3.49
CA ALA A 242 15.05 -1.17 4.68
C ALA A 242 16.34 -0.47 5.13
N PRO A 243 17.30 -0.11 4.24
CA PRO A 243 18.49 0.63 4.67
C PRO A 243 18.16 2.01 5.28
N LYS A 244 17.06 2.63 4.84
CA LYS A 244 16.58 3.92 5.36
C LYS A 244 15.82 3.75 6.68
N GLN A 245 15.13 2.63 6.88
CA GLN A 245 14.59 2.26 8.18
C GLN A 245 15.72 2.07 9.20
N PHE A 246 16.80 1.37 8.81
CA PHE A 246 17.98 1.21 9.66
C PHE A 246 18.66 2.55 9.96
N ALA A 247 18.78 3.45 8.98
CA ALA A 247 19.27 4.81 9.22
C ALA A 247 18.40 5.57 10.24
N SER A 248 17.08 5.37 10.20
CA SER A 248 16.15 5.94 11.19
C SER A 248 16.34 5.34 12.58
N PHE A 249 16.64 4.04 12.68
CA PHE A 249 17.03 3.38 13.93
C PHE A 249 18.33 3.96 14.50
N CYS A 250 19.35 4.21 13.67
CA CYS A 250 20.55 4.90 14.12
C CYS A 250 20.21 6.30 14.65
N GLY A 251 19.38 7.07 13.95
CA GLY A 251 18.93 8.39 14.41
C GLY A 251 18.18 8.34 15.74
N LEU A 252 17.33 7.34 15.94
CA LEU A 252 16.65 7.06 17.21
C LEU A 252 17.67 6.81 18.33
N PHE A 253 18.70 6.00 18.07
CA PHE A 253 19.75 5.71 19.04
C PHE A 253 20.52 6.96 19.48
N PHE A 254 20.98 7.78 18.51
CA PHE A 254 21.72 9.02 18.81
C PHE A 254 20.85 10.03 19.58
N SER A 255 19.60 10.21 19.18
CA SER A 255 18.66 11.13 19.86
C SER A 255 18.23 10.62 21.24
N LEU A 256 18.10 9.31 21.43
CA LEU A 256 17.85 8.70 22.74
C LEU A 256 19.00 8.97 23.70
N LEU A 257 20.24 8.68 23.28
CA LEU A 257 21.41 8.94 24.12
C LEU A 257 21.56 10.43 24.43
N ALA A 258 21.40 11.30 23.44
CA ALA A 258 21.42 12.74 23.65
C ALA A 258 20.36 13.17 24.67
N THR A 259 19.13 12.65 24.56
CA THR A 259 18.05 12.93 25.51
C THR A 259 18.39 12.44 26.93
N ILE A 260 18.84 11.19 27.08
CA ILE A 260 19.23 10.65 28.39
C ILE A 260 20.31 11.53 29.02
N PHE A 261 21.35 11.90 28.27
CA PHE A 261 22.44 12.73 28.80
C PHE A 261 22.02 14.19 29.06
N TYR A 262 21.13 14.78 28.26
CA TYR A 262 20.65 16.13 28.54
C TYR A 262 19.85 16.26 29.83
N PHE A 263 19.17 15.18 30.24
CA PHE A 263 18.32 15.14 31.44
C PHE A 263 18.91 14.29 32.58
N ALA A 264 20.16 13.79 32.44
CA ALA A 264 20.85 13.09 33.50
C ALA A 264 21.56 14.08 34.45
N GLU A 265 21.59 13.77 35.75
CA GLU A 265 22.15 14.64 36.78
C GLU A 265 23.62 14.30 37.10
N PHE A 266 24.56 14.53 36.17
CA PHE A 266 26.01 14.36 36.44
C PHE A 266 26.89 15.45 35.79
N GLU A 267 28.13 15.63 36.25
CA GLU A 267 29.02 16.70 35.75
C GLU A 267 29.24 16.59 34.23
N TYR A 268 29.09 17.70 33.49
CA TYR A 268 29.17 17.78 32.03
C TYR A 268 28.10 17.02 31.23
N HIS A 269 26.99 16.63 31.86
CA HIS A 269 25.89 15.93 31.18
C HIS A 269 25.41 16.65 29.90
N GLU A 270 25.36 17.99 29.92
CA GLU A 270 24.94 18.83 28.78
C GLU A 270 25.91 18.74 27.60
N VAL A 271 27.21 18.70 27.89
CA VAL A 271 28.26 18.60 26.87
C VAL A 271 28.25 17.21 26.24
N VAL A 272 28.08 16.17 27.06
CA VAL A 272 27.97 14.78 26.56
C VAL A 272 26.74 14.63 25.66
N GLY A 273 25.59 15.19 26.07
CA GLY A 273 24.39 15.23 25.23
C GLY A 273 24.63 15.96 23.90
N ALA A 274 25.31 17.10 23.95
CA ALA A 274 25.66 17.89 22.76
C ALA A 274 26.59 17.13 21.79
N ILE A 275 27.51 16.31 22.29
CA ILE A 275 28.37 15.47 21.44
C ILE A 275 27.54 14.44 20.66
N TRP A 276 26.64 13.72 21.33
CA TRP A 276 25.78 12.72 20.67
C TRP A 276 24.88 13.34 19.61
N ILE A 277 24.27 14.50 19.88
CA ILE A 277 23.43 15.18 18.90
C ILE A 277 24.25 15.83 17.77
N ALA A 278 25.48 16.28 18.03
CA ALA A 278 26.39 16.77 16.99
C ALA A 278 26.85 15.65 16.03
N MET A 279 27.05 14.42 16.52
CA MET A 279 27.30 13.25 15.66
C MET A 279 26.12 12.98 14.73
N LEU A 280 24.88 13.08 15.25
CA LEU A 280 23.67 12.98 14.45
C LEU A 280 23.58 14.10 13.39
N ALA A 281 23.94 15.33 13.76
CA ALA A 281 24.04 16.44 12.81
C ALA A 281 25.03 16.11 11.68
N GLY A 282 26.22 15.58 12.00
CA GLY A 282 27.19 15.17 10.98
C GLY A 282 26.64 14.12 10.01
N ALA A 283 26.01 13.06 10.53
CA ALA A 283 25.45 12.00 9.72
C ALA A 283 24.27 12.46 8.84
N SER A 284 23.35 13.25 9.40
CA SER A 284 22.18 13.79 8.66
C SER A 284 22.58 14.86 7.64
N GLY A 285 23.61 15.66 7.93
CA GLY A 285 24.19 16.63 7.00
C GLY A 285 24.79 15.97 5.75
N LEU A 286 25.52 14.86 5.90
CA LEU A 286 26.03 14.09 4.75
C LEU A 286 24.91 13.58 3.85
N GLU A 287 23.79 13.14 4.42
CA GLU A 287 22.64 12.68 3.65
C GLU A 287 21.94 13.84 2.94
N ALA A 288 21.76 14.98 3.63
CA ALA A 288 21.13 16.17 3.07
C ALA A 288 21.91 16.75 1.88
N PHE A 289 23.22 16.98 2.08
CA PHE A 289 24.04 17.77 1.15
C PHE A 289 24.79 16.91 0.13
N CYS A 290 25.23 15.70 0.51
CA CYS A 290 26.10 14.85 -0.33
C CYS A 290 25.41 13.61 -0.91
N ASP A 291 24.10 13.41 -0.65
CA ASP A 291 23.36 12.16 -0.97
C ASP A 291 24.05 10.91 -0.40
N PHE A 292 24.78 11.07 0.72
CA PHE A 292 25.55 10.01 1.36
C PHE A 292 24.95 9.64 2.72
N CYS A 293 24.34 8.46 2.81
CA CYS A 293 23.70 7.99 4.04
C CYS A 293 24.58 6.97 4.77
N LEU A 294 25.14 7.37 5.91
CA LEU A 294 26.00 6.52 6.73
C LEU A 294 25.27 5.25 7.22
N GLY A 295 23.99 5.36 7.55
CA GLY A 295 23.16 4.22 7.94
C GLY A 295 23.03 3.16 6.83
N CYS A 296 22.91 3.59 5.56
CA CYS A 296 22.88 2.66 4.43
C CYS A 296 24.20 1.89 4.28
N VAL A 297 25.33 2.55 4.55
CA VAL A 297 26.66 1.91 4.52
C VAL A 297 26.77 0.87 5.63
N PHE A 298 26.42 1.22 6.87
CA PHE A 298 26.44 0.26 7.98
C PHE A 298 25.48 -0.91 7.79
N PHE A 299 24.32 -0.67 7.18
CA PHE A 299 23.39 -1.73 6.81
C PHE A 299 24.03 -2.70 5.80
N GLY A 300 24.69 -2.18 4.76
CA GLY A 300 25.45 -2.99 3.81
C GLY A 300 26.58 -3.79 4.47
N LEU A 301 27.31 -3.18 5.41
CA LEU A 301 28.30 -3.88 6.24
C LEU A 301 27.66 -4.97 7.09
N GLY A 302 26.49 -4.73 7.67
CA GLY A 302 25.73 -5.71 8.45
C GLY A 302 25.35 -6.94 7.63
N ILE A 303 24.95 -6.77 6.36
CA ILE A 303 24.73 -7.88 5.44
C ILE A 303 26.06 -8.60 5.13
N GLN A 304 27.12 -7.84 4.85
CA GLN A 304 28.46 -8.39 4.57
C GLN A 304 29.00 -9.25 5.72
N PHE A 305 28.81 -8.83 6.97
CA PHE A 305 29.20 -9.58 8.16
C PHE A 305 28.17 -10.64 8.59
N ARG A 306 27.11 -10.87 7.80
CA ARG A 306 26.00 -11.80 8.10
C ARG A 306 25.30 -11.51 9.44
N LEU A 307 25.35 -10.27 9.91
CA LEU A 307 24.54 -9.79 11.05
C LEU A 307 23.09 -9.56 10.64
N LEU A 308 22.85 -9.28 9.35
CA LEU A 308 21.53 -9.09 8.76
C LEU A 308 21.33 -10.07 7.60
N PRO A 309 20.13 -10.69 7.45
CA PRO A 309 19.82 -11.53 6.29
C PRO A 309 19.71 -10.68 5.02
N ASP A 310 20.19 -11.22 3.90
CA ASP A 310 20.16 -10.59 2.58
C ASP A 310 18.74 -10.46 2.01
N ASP A 311 17.86 -11.39 2.34
CA ASP A 311 16.44 -11.37 1.96
C ASP A 311 15.71 -10.06 2.34
N CYS A 312 16.07 -9.46 3.48
CA CYS A 312 15.51 -8.17 3.93
C CYS A 312 15.73 -7.05 2.90
N TYR A 313 16.78 -7.13 2.08
CA TYR A 313 17.11 -6.13 1.08
C TYR A 313 16.47 -6.41 -0.30
N ARG A 314 16.20 -7.69 -0.64
CA ARG A 314 15.77 -8.13 -1.98
C ARG A 314 14.41 -7.59 -2.40
N ILE A 315 13.43 -7.60 -1.48
CA ILE A 315 12.07 -7.07 -1.75
C ILE A 315 12.15 -5.59 -2.16
N HIS A 316 13.01 -4.83 -1.49
CA HIS A 316 13.10 -3.38 -1.69
C HIS A 316 13.78 -2.98 -2.99
N THR A 317 14.76 -3.74 -3.48
CA THR A 317 15.43 -3.44 -4.75
C THR A 317 14.57 -3.83 -5.94
N GLN A 318 13.91 -5.00 -5.88
CA GLN A 318 13.08 -5.50 -6.99
C GLN A 318 11.79 -4.69 -7.20
N THR A 319 11.33 -3.96 -6.18
CA THR A 319 10.11 -3.14 -6.25
C THR A 319 10.31 -1.73 -6.80
N ILE A 320 11.56 -1.26 -6.95
CA ILE A 320 11.86 0.10 -7.43
C ILE A 320 11.31 0.33 -8.83
N ARG A 321 11.60 -0.59 -9.76
CA ARG A 321 11.18 -0.47 -11.16
C ARG A 321 9.66 -0.42 -11.28
N GLU A 322 8.97 -1.35 -10.63
CA GLU A 322 7.50 -1.38 -10.60
C GLU A 322 6.90 -0.11 -9.96
N THR A 323 7.54 0.43 -8.92
CA THR A 323 7.09 1.69 -8.29
C THR A 323 7.22 2.86 -9.27
N GLN A 324 8.32 2.92 -10.02
CA GLN A 324 8.57 3.93 -11.04
C GLN A 324 7.56 3.81 -12.19
N GLU A 325 7.38 2.62 -12.76
CA GLU A 325 6.39 2.33 -13.80
C GLU A 325 4.96 2.71 -13.34
N SER A 326 4.62 2.42 -12.08
CA SER A 326 3.33 2.80 -11.49
C SER A 326 3.15 4.32 -11.37
N TYR A 327 4.23 5.05 -11.09
CA TYR A 327 4.21 6.52 -11.06
C TYR A 327 4.04 7.11 -12.47
N ASP A 328 4.81 6.60 -13.44
CA ASP A 328 4.81 7.08 -14.83
C ASP A 328 3.47 6.79 -15.53
N TYR A 329 2.87 5.63 -15.28
CA TYR A 329 1.51 5.31 -15.77
C TYR A 329 0.48 6.33 -15.27
N LYS A 330 0.51 6.66 -13.97
CA LYS A 330 -0.38 7.69 -13.39
C LYS A 330 -0.12 9.07 -14.00
N MET A 331 1.08 9.35 -14.51
CA MET A 331 1.44 10.61 -15.18
C MET A 331 1.19 10.62 -16.69
N THR A 332 1.04 9.48 -17.36
CA THR A 332 0.72 9.41 -18.79
C THR A 332 -0.75 9.77 -19.05
N ASN A 333 -1.62 9.49 -18.08
CA ASN A 333 -3.05 9.72 -18.18
C ASN A 333 -3.50 11.18 -17.92
N GLN A 334 -2.66 12.18 -18.23
CA GLN A 334 -2.99 13.61 -18.01
C GLN A 334 -3.85 14.20 -19.12
N ASP A 335 -3.62 13.80 -20.37
CA ASP A 335 -4.24 14.44 -21.54
C ASP A 335 -5.42 13.66 -22.10
N VAL A 336 -6.00 12.78 -21.29
CA VAL A 336 -7.04 11.87 -21.77
C VAL A 336 -8.38 12.62 -21.90
N PRO A 337 -9.09 12.47 -23.04
CA PRO A 337 -10.34 13.17 -23.31
C PRO A 337 -11.40 13.01 -22.19
N ALA A 338 -12.28 14.00 -22.06
CA ALA A 338 -13.36 13.93 -21.08
C ALA A 338 -14.29 12.71 -21.32
N PRO A 339 -14.89 12.14 -20.26
CA PRO A 339 -15.82 11.02 -20.40
C PRO A 339 -16.94 11.31 -21.38
N VAL A 340 -17.15 10.42 -22.36
CA VAL A 340 -18.20 10.56 -23.38
C VAL A 340 -19.49 9.94 -22.86
N ALA A 341 -20.56 10.73 -22.84
CA ALA A 341 -21.90 10.21 -22.56
C ALA A 341 -22.42 9.51 -23.81
N ILE A 342 -22.78 8.24 -23.68
CA ILE A 342 -23.38 7.44 -24.75
C ILE A 342 -24.86 7.23 -24.42
N ASP A 343 -25.69 7.48 -25.43
CA ASP A 343 -27.10 7.14 -25.45
C ASP A 343 -27.31 6.20 -26.64
N THR A 344 -27.57 4.92 -26.36
CA THR A 344 -27.65 3.90 -27.41
C THR A 344 -28.78 4.17 -28.40
N ASN A 345 -29.86 4.82 -27.95
CA ASN A 345 -30.94 5.29 -28.80
C ASN A 345 -31.62 6.53 -28.17
N PRO A 346 -31.23 7.76 -28.57
CA PRO A 346 -31.78 9.00 -28.01
C PRO A 346 -33.29 9.17 -28.17
N SER A 347 -33.90 8.46 -29.12
CA SER A 347 -35.34 8.52 -29.39
C SER A 347 -36.17 7.58 -28.51
N ASP A 348 -35.53 6.63 -27.82
CA ASP A 348 -36.19 5.65 -26.97
C ASP A 348 -35.95 5.99 -25.48
N PRO A 349 -37.02 6.24 -24.68
CA PRO A 349 -36.88 6.57 -23.27
C PRO A 349 -36.29 5.41 -22.42
N THR A 350 -36.30 4.18 -22.94
CA THR A 350 -35.75 2.99 -22.29
C THR A 350 -34.31 2.67 -22.70
N ALA A 351 -33.71 3.49 -23.58
CA ALA A 351 -32.35 3.30 -24.04
C ALA A 351 -31.29 3.37 -22.93
N LEU A 352 -30.20 2.65 -23.13
CA LEU A 352 -29.10 2.60 -22.19
C LEU A 352 -28.29 3.90 -22.24
N LYS A 353 -28.25 4.57 -21.08
CA LYS A 353 -27.45 5.79 -20.89
C LYS A 353 -26.27 5.50 -19.99
N TYR A 354 -25.05 5.59 -20.51
CA TYR A 354 -23.85 5.36 -19.71
C TYR A 354 -22.73 6.33 -20.09
N LYS A 355 -21.67 6.35 -19.28
CA LYS A 355 -20.52 7.21 -19.50
C LYS A 355 -19.30 6.34 -19.72
N VAL A 356 -18.69 6.46 -20.88
CA VAL A 356 -17.39 5.88 -21.16
C VAL A 356 -16.36 6.72 -20.44
N LYS A 357 -15.58 6.07 -19.60
CA LYS A 357 -14.43 6.70 -18.97
C LYS A 357 -13.20 6.11 -19.61
N THR A 358 -12.46 6.96 -20.30
CA THR A 358 -11.13 6.66 -20.80
C THR A 358 -10.24 6.44 -19.57
N ASP A 359 -9.99 5.18 -19.25
CA ASP A 359 -9.27 4.65 -18.10
C ASP A 359 -9.64 5.17 -16.69
N GLU A 360 -9.71 4.24 -15.73
CA GLU A 360 -10.05 4.51 -14.32
C GLU A 360 -9.05 5.43 -13.60
N TRP A 361 -8.03 5.94 -14.29
CA TRP A 361 -6.81 6.51 -13.73
C TRP A 361 -6.37 7.80 -14.42
N THR A 362 -7.30 8.55 -15.02
CA THR A 362 -7.01 9.85 -15.63
C THR A 362 -6.98 10.99 -14.63
N LYS A 363 -5.98 11.87 -14.77
CA LYS A 363 -5.76 13.04 -13.90
C LYS A 363 -6.94 14.03 -13.96
N ASN A 364 -7.76 13.98 -15.02
CA ASN A 364 -8.82 14.94 -15.33
C ASN A 364 -10.10 14.84 -14.48
N ASP A 365 -10.07 14.11 -13.37
CA ASP A 365 -11.21 13.93 -12.48
C ASP A 365 -11.06 14.70 -11.14
N PHE A 366 -10.04 15.56 -10.96
CA PHE A 366 -9.97 16.49 -9.83
C PHE A 366 -11.00 17.62 -10.00
N ASP A 367 -11.99 17.65 -9.11
CA ASP A 367 -12.98 18.74 -9.07
C ASP A 367 -13.46 18.92 -7.62
N PRO A 368 -13.05 20.02 -6.95
CA PRO A 368 -13.37 20.27 -5.55
C PRO A 368 -14.86 20.33 -5.23
N ILE A 369 -15.71 20.69 -6.20
CA ILE A 369 -17.16 20.80 -5.96
C ILE A 369 -17.81 19.46 -6.26
N LYS A 370 -17.57 18.89 -7.43
CA LYS A 370 -18.20 17.66 -7.91
C LYS A 370 -17.83 16.44 -7.06
N HIS A 371 -16.61 16.40 -6.54
CA HIS A 371 -16.04 15.31 -5.76
C HIS A 371 -15.85 15.62 -4.28
N MET A 372 -16.36 16.75 -3.77
CA MET A 372 -16.53 16.95 -2.33
C MET A 372 -17.39 15.81 -1.76
N GLN A 373 -16.93 15.12 -0.73
CA GLN A 373 -17.67 14.03 -0.09
C GLN A 373 -18.08 14.42 1.33
N VAL A 374 -19.19 13.86 1.82
CA VAL A 374 -19.62 14.08 3.20
C VAL A 374 -18.63 13.47 4.20
N GLY A 375 -17.89 12.43 3.81
CA GLY A 375 -16.79 11.88 4.60
C GLY A 375 -15.67 12.89 4.92
N TYR A 376 -15.53 13.96 4.12
CA TYR A 376 -14.46 14.95 4.33
C TYR A 376 -14.71 15.80 5.58
N PHE A 377 -15.95 15.85 6.07
CA PHE A 377 -16.29 16.51 7.33
C PHE A 377 -15.67 15.86 8.58
N ALA A 378 -15.03 14.69 8.45
CA ALA A 378 -14.19 14.13 9.51
C ALA A 378 -13.00 15.05 9.88
N MET A 379 -12.48 15.83 8.91
CA MET A 379 -11.38 16.78 9.16
C MET A 379 -11.78 17.91 10.13
N PRO A 380 -12.80 18.75 9.85
CA PRO A 380 -13.22 19.78 10.80
C PRO A 380 -13.75 19.19 12.12
N LEU A 381 -14.33 17.99 12.10
CA LEU A 381 -14.70 17.26 13.31
C LEU A 381 -13.48 16.99 14.21
N SER A 382 -12.41 16.43 13.65
CA SER A 382 -11.18 16.16 14.40
C SER A 382 -10.49 17.45 14.86
N LEU A 383 -10.33 18.45 14.01
CA LEU A 383 -9.75 19.74 14.43
C LEU A 383 -10.53 20.37 15.61
N SER A 384 -11.85 20.25 15.60
CA SER A 384 -12.69 20.70 16.73
C SER A 384 -12.49 19.84 17.98
N GLY A 385 -12.35 18.52 17.83
CA GLY A 385 -12.00 17.60 18.93
C GLY A 385 -10.65 17.94 19.55
N LEU A 386 -9.63 18.22 18.73
CA LEU A 386 -8.31 18.64 19.19
C LEU A 386 -8.40 19.97 19.96
N ALA A 387 -9.16 20.94 19.45
CA ALA A 387 -9.41 22.19 20.17
C ALA A 387 -10.07 21.94 21.54
N VAL A 388 -11.02 20.99 21.62
CA VAL A 388 -11.64 20.60 22.90
C VAL A 388 -10.59 20.01 23.86
N ALA A 389 -9.73 19.11 23.39
CA ALA A 389 -8.67 18.55 24.23
C ALA A 389 -7.71 19.63 24.76
N PHE A 390 -7.32 20.59 23.93
CA PHE A 390 -6.47 21.72 24.35
C PHE A 390 -7.19 22.71 25.27
N LYS A 391 -8.50 22.95 25.06
CA LYS A 391 -9.33 23.72 26.00
C LYS A 391 -9.34 23.04 27.37
N MET A 392 -9.58 21.73 27.41
CA MET A 392 -9.54 20.95 28.65
C MET A 392 -8.16 20.97 29.32
N ALA A 393 -7.10 20.97 28.52
CA ALA A 393 -5.74 21.12 29.00
C ALA A 393 -5.38 22.54 29.49
N SER A 394 -6.24 23.54 29.31
CA SER A 394 -5.98 24.94 29.71
C SER A 394 -6.83 25.42 30.90
N MET A 395 -7.85 24.66 31.32
CA MET A 395 -8.80 25.09 32.35
C MET A 395 -8.13 25.28 33.73
N LYS A 396 -8.25 26.49 34.29
CA LYS A 396 -7.69 26.89 35.60
C LYS A 396 -8.27 26.08 36.76
N GLY A 397 -7.42 25.70 37.71
CA GLY A 397 -7.80 24.97 38.93
C GLY A 397 -7.56 23.46 38.89
N MET A 398 -7.07 22.93 37.76
CA MET A 398 -6.84 21.50 37.56
C MET A 398 -5.35 21.10 37.37
N GLN A 399 -4.38 22.03 37.44
CA GLN A 399 -3.03 21.79 36.86
C GLN A 399 -1.85 22.58 37.47
N ASP A 400 -0.68 21.92 37.55
CA ASP A 400 0.68 22.53 37.56
C ASP A 400 1.18 22.86 36.13
N LEU A 401 0.44 22.43 35.11
CA LEU A 401 0.78 22.52 33.70
C LEU A 401 -0.08 23.56 32.98
N VAL A 402 0.49 24.71 32.61
CA VAL A 402 -0.25 25.76 31.89
C VAL A 402 -0.04 25.61 30.39
N VAL A 403 -0.96 24.93 29.71
CA VAL A 403 -1.10 25.10 28.25
C VAL A 403 -1.76 26.45 28.01
N GLN A 404 -1.10 27.29 27.21
CA GLN A 404 -1.59 28.61 26.85
C GLN A 404 -2.95 28.53 26.14
N GLU A 405 -3.92 29.35 26.58
CA GLU A 405 -5.29 29.36 26.04
C GLU A 405 -5.29 29.68 24.53
N GLU A 406 -4.29 30.44 24.07
CA GLU A 406 -4.04 30.80 22.68
C GLU A 406 -4.02 29.57 21.74
N TYR A 407 -3.54 28.42 22.21
CA TYR A 407 -3.46 27.21 21.39
C TYR A 407 -4.85 26.72 20.95
N TYR A 408 -5.82 26.62 21.86
CA TYR A 408 -7.14 26.12 21.47
C TYR A 408 -7.91 27.14 20.64
N TYR A 409 -7.71 28.45 20.85
CA TYR A 409 -8.31 29.49 19.98
C TYR A 409 -7.82 29.38 18.54
N VAL A 410 -6.51 29.15 18.34
CA VAL A 410 -5.92 28.98 17.00
C VAL A 410 -6.48 27.72 16.33
N ILE A 411 -6.50 26.58 17.04
CA ILE A 411 -7.00 25.31 16.49
C ILE A 411 -8.50 25.42 16.17
N SER A 412 -9.29 26.02 17.06
CA SER A 412 -10.72 26.27 16.86
C SER A 412 -10.99 27.18 15.66
N SER A 413 -10.19 28.23 15.47
CA SER A 413 -10.29 29.12 14.30
C SER A 413 -9.99 28.39 12.98
N LEU A 414 -9.00 27.49 13.00
CA LEU A 414 -8.65 26.62 11.86
C LEU A 414 -9.78 25.63 11.53
N ALA A 415 -10.37 25.03 12.57
CA ALA A 415 -11.54 24.17 12.43
C ALA A 415 -12.74 24.94 11.83
N ALA A 416 -13.00 26.16 12.32
CA ALA A 416 -14.09 27.01 11.88
C ALA A 416 -13.93 27.43 10.41
N GLY A 417 -12.72 27.81 10.00
CA GLY A 417 -12.39 28.09 8.60
C GLY A 417 -12.60 26.86 7.71
N THR A 418 -12.15 25.68 8.17
CA THR A 418 -12.26 24.43 7.41
C THR A 418 -13.72 24.01 7.22
N ILE A 419 -14.54 24.03 8.28
CA ILE A 419 -15.96 23.67 8.15
C ILE A 419 -16.69 24.68 7.25
N ALA A 420 -16.39 25.98 7.32
CA ALA A 420 -17.02 26.99 6.48
C ALA A 420 -16.73 26.73 4.98
N VAL A 421 -15.47 26.43 4.64
CA VAL A 421 -15.08 26.06 3.27
C VAL A 421 -15.81 24.78 2.83
N PHE A 422 -15.84 23.75 3.67
CA PHE A 422 -16.44 22.45 3.31
C PHE A 422 -17.97 22.52 3.20
N VAL A 423 -18.65 23.25 4.08
CA VAL A 423 -20.09 23.55 3.95
C VAL A 423 -20.36 24.34 2.67
N GLY A 424 -19.52 25.32 2.33
CA GLY A 424 -19.62 26.07 1.07
C GLY A 424 -19.48 25.16 -0.15
N LEU A 425 -18.44 24.34 -0.20
CA LEU A 425 -18.21 23.38 -1.29
C LEU A 425 -19.32 22.34 -1.40
N TYR A 426 -19.78 21.78 -0.28
CA TYR A 426 -20.89 20.82 -0.27
C TYR A 426 -22.22 21.46 -0.66
N GLY A 427 -22.46 22.71 -0.25
CA GLY A 427 -23.62 23.50 -0.66
C GLY A 427 -23.63 23.78 -2.17
N LEU A 428 -22.48 24.15 -2.74
CA LEU A 428 -22.31 24.26 -4.20
C LEU A 428 -22.53 22.91 -4.89
N ARG A 429 -22.04 21.81 -4.31
CA ARG A 429 -22.30 20.46 -4.83
C ARG A 429 -23.77 20.11 -4.80
N LEU A 430 -24.50 20.47 -3.74
CA LEU A 430 -25.93 20.25 -3.64
C LEU A 430 -26.70 21.07 -4.70
N ALA A 431 -26.28 22.31 -4.96
CA ALA A 431 -26.89 23.16 -5.98
C ALA A 431 -26.59 22.69 -7.42
N MET A 432 -25.35 22.31 -7.71
CA MET A 432 -24.92 21.94 -9.07
C MET A 432 -25.14 20.46 -9.40
N TYR A 433 -25.06 19.57 -8.39
CA TYR A 433 -25.11 18.12 -8.53
C TYR A 433 -26.02 17.44 -7.49
N PRO A 434 -27.30 17.85 -7.35
CA PRO A 434 -28.20 17.37 -6.30
C PRO A 434 -28.36 15.83 -6.28
N HIS A 435 -28.40 15.20 -7.45
CA HIS A 435 -28.47 13.74 -7.57
C HIS A 435 -27.29 13.03 -6.88
N LYS A 436 -26.08 13.60 -6.91
CA LYS A 436 -24.91 12.99 -6.26
C LYS A 436 -25.01 13.05 -4.74
N CYS A 437 -25.44 14.18 -4.20
CA CYS A 437 -25.71 14.33 -2.76
C CYS A 437 -26.82 13.37 -2.31
N TRP A 438 -27.86 13.20 -3.11
CA TRP A 438 -28.91 12.22 -2.81
C TRP A 438 -28.40 10.77 -2.84
N THR A 439 -27.56 10.42 -3.82
CA THR A 439 -26.93 9.09 -3.88
C THR A 439 -26.08 8.81 -2.64
N GLU A 440 -25.37 9.83 -2.16
CA GLU A 440 -24.58 9.75 -0.93
C GLU A 440 -25.45 9.61 0.32
N TRP A 441 -26.56 10.33 0.40
CA TRP A 441 -27.54 10.20 1.49
C TRP A 441 -28.18 8.81 1.56
N VAL A 442 -28.46 8.19 0.41
CA VAL A 442 -29.06 6.84 0.33
C VAL A 442 -28.01 5.73 0.48
N SER A 443 -26.71 6.05 0.36
CA SER A 443 -25.64 5.08 0.46
C SER A 443 -25.55 4.50 1.89
N PRO A 444 -25.61 3.17 2.08
CA PRO A 444 -25.48 2.56 3.40
C PRO A 444 -24.07 2.76 4.02
N LEU A 445 -23.06 2.98 3.17
CA LEU A 445 -21.68 3.23 3.57
C LEU A 445 -21.44 4.68 4.05
N HIS A 446 -21.72 5.66 3.19
CA HIS A 446 -21.36 7.06 3.43
C HIS A 446 -22.41 7.87 4.20
N SER A 447 -23.68 7.43 4.25
CA SER A 447 -24.75 8.26 4.80
C SER A 447 -24.61 8.57 6.29
N ASN A 448 -23.88 7.75 7.05
CA ASN A 448 -23.63 8.02 8.47
C ASN A 448 -22.61 9.15 8.69
N SER A 449 -21.77 9.46 7.70
CA SER A 449 -20.82 10.56 7.79
C SER A 449 -21.48 11.94 7.77
N PHE A 450 -22.78 12.05 7.40
CA PHE A 450 -23.56 13.29 7.61
C PHE A 450 -23.62 13.71 9.08
N GLY A 451 -23.52 12.75 10.02
CA GLY A 451 -23.47 13.04 11.45
C GLY A 451 -22.27 13.92 11.82
N ALA A 452 -21.14 13.81 11.10
CA ALA A 452 -19.93 14.60 11.38
C ALA A 452 -20.22 16.11 11.35
N ILE A 453 -20.99 16.59 10.37
CA ILE A 453 -21.36 18.02 10.25
C ILE A 453 -22.03 18.52 11.53
N THR A 454 -23.05 17.79 12.00
CA THR A 454 -23.83 18.17 13.19
C THR A 454 -23.05 18.03 14.49
N ILE A 455 -22.17 17.03 14.58
CA ILE A 455 -21.30 16.85 15.75
C ILE A 455 -20.28 17.99 15.82
N THR A 456 -19.71 18.42 14.69
CA THR A 456 -18.79 19.57 14.70
C THR A 456 -19.47 20.85 15.21
N LEU A 457 -20.74 21.10 14.83
CA LEU A 457 -21.51 22.22 15.39
C LEU A 457 -21.68 22.13 16.91
N LEU A 458 -21.94 20.93 17.43
CA LEU A 458 -22.03 20.69 18.87
C LEU A 458 -20.68 20.96 19.56
N LEU A 459 -19.56 20.52 18.99
CA LEU A 459 -18.23 20.80 19.54
C LEU A 459 -17.91 22.30 19.53
N PHE A 460 -18.31 23.06 18.50
CA PHE A 460 -18.18 24.52 18.52
C PHE A 460 -19.03 25.16 19.62
N ALA A 461 -20.24 24.65 19.87
CA ALA A 461 -21.06 25.11 20.99
C ALA A 461 -20.36 24.88 22.34
N PHE A 462 -19.65 23.75 22.50
CA PHE A 462 -18.81 23.49 23.68
C PHE A 462 -17.60 24.44 23.78
N LEU A 463 -16.94 24.73 22.66
CA LEU A 463 -15.75 25.58 22.64
C LEU A 463 -16.09 27.03 23.02
N VAL A 464 -17.16 27.58 22.46
CA VAL A 464 -17.59 28.99 22.64
C VAL A 464 -18.35 29.22 23.95
N HIS A 465 -18.64 28.17 24.73
CA HIS A 465 -19.42 28.27 25.97
C HIS A 465 -18.85 29.28 27.00
N ASP A 466 -17.53 29.42 27.09
CA ASP A 466 -16.83 30.11 28.19
C ASP A 466 -16.56 31.61 27.95
N ASP A 467 -17.01 32.17 26.81
CA ASP A 467 -16.82 33.60 26.52
C ASP A 467 -17.48 34.50 27.60
N LEU A 468 -16.76 35.54 28.03
CA LEU A 468 -16.92 36.44 29.20
C LEU A 468 -18.32 37.00 29.55
N ASP A 469 -19.34 36.73 28.76
CA ASP A 469 -20.74 37.11 28.97
C ASP A 469 -21.64 35.86 29.02
N ALA A 470 -21.47 35.03 30.07
CA ALA A 470 -22.23 33.79 30.27
C ALA A 470 -23.76 34.01 30.18
N GLU A 471 -24.27 35.13 30.71
CA GLU A 471 -25.69 35.49 30.66
C GLU A 471 -26.21 35.77 29.22
N ASN A 472 -25.32 36.08 28.27
CA ASN A 472 -25.64 36.52 26.91
C ASN A 472 -25.06 35.64 25.78
N ASN A 473 -24.52 34.44 26.08
CA ASN A 473 -23.92 33.54 25.10
C ASN A 473 -24.96 32.89 24.16
N THR A 474 -25.53 33.73 23.30
CA THR A 474 -26.55 33.38 22.30
C THR A 474 -25.95 32.48 21.23
N THR A 475 -24.67 32.67 20.89
CA THR A 475 -23.97 31.91 19.85
C THR A 475 -23.85 30.43 20.22
N GLY A 476 -23.35 30.11 21.42
CA GLY A 476 -23.24 28.72 21.88
C GLY A 476 -24.60 28.02 21.92
N ARG A 477 -25.64 28.71 22.40
CA ARG A 477 -27.02 28.21 22.45
C ARG A 477 -27.58 27.91 21.05
N VAL A 478 -27.40 28.81 20.09
CA VAL A 478 -27.86 28.61 18.70
C VAL A 478 -27.14 27.43 18.05
N LEU A 479 -25.80 27.36 18.19
CA LEU A 479 -25.01 26.26 17.65
C LEU A 479 -25.45 24.91 18.23
N PHE A 480 -25.71 24.86 19.53
CA PHE A 480 -26.20 23.66 20.20
C PHE A 480 -27.54 23.18 19.64
N TRP A 481 -28.57 24.03 19.56
CA TRP A 481 -29.87 23.56 19.07
C TRP A 481 -29.85 23.19 17.60
N CYS A 482 -29.13 23.95 16.76
CA CYS A 482 -28.91 23.58 15.36
C CYS A 482 -28.23 22.20 15.25
N GLY A 483 -27.18 21.97 16.04
CA GLY A 483 -26.47 20.70 16.09
C GLY A 483 -27.33 19.56 16.63
N ALA A 484 -27.98 19.75 17.78
CA ALA A 484 -28.72 18.71 18.50
C ALA A 484 -29.99 18.29 17.74
N ILE A 485 -30.77 19.24 17.22
CA ILE A 485 -31.97 18.94 16.41
C ILE A 485 -31.55 18.26 15.10
N GLY A 486 -30.55 18.80 14.42
CA GLY A 486 -30.04 18.22 13.17
C GLY A 486 -29.50 16.81 13.38
N HIS A 487 -28.73 16.58 14.43
CA HIS A 487 -28.16 15.29 14.75
C HIS A 487 -29.25 14.28 15.11
N THR A 488 -30.20 14.66 15.97
CA THR A 488 -31.34 13.81 16.33
C THR A 488 -32.17 13.43 15.11
N PHE A 489 -32.45 14.37 14.20
CA PHE A 489 -33.15 14.09 12.96
C PHE A 489 -32.43 13.04 12.10
N ILE A 490 -31.11 13.22 11.89
CA ILE A 490 -30.30 12.26 11.13
C ILE A 490 -30.32 10.89 11.83
N THR A 491 -30.21 10.86 13.16
CA THR A 491 -30.25 9.62 13.94
C THR A 491 -31.56 8.87 13.81
N VAL A 492 -32.69 9.55 13.93
CA VAL A 492 -34.01 8.95 13.72
C VAL A 492 -34.15 8.46 12.28
N ALA A 493 -33.76 9.27 11.30
CA ALA A 493 -33.88 8.91 9.88
C ALA A 493 -33.05 7.66 9.53
N LYS A 494 -31.80 7.59 9.99
CA LYS A 494 -30.89 6.47 9.69
C LYS A 494 -31.24 5.21 10.46
N THR A 495 -31.61 5.33 11.73
CA THR A 495 -32.10 4.19 12.52
C THR A 495 -33.40 3.63 11.91
N GLY A 496 -34.32 4.50 11.48
CA GLY A 496 -35.53 4.10 10.77
C GLY A 496 -35.25 3.42 9.43
N GLU A 497 -34.24 3.89 8.69
CA GLU A 497 -33.81 3.27 7.43
C GLU A 497 -33.29 1.84 7.65
N TRP A 498 -32.50 1.61 8.70
CA TRP A 498 -32.01 0.27 9.04
C TRP A 498 -33.12 -0.69 9.42
N ILE A 499 -34.19 -0.21 10.07
CA ILE A 499 -35.36 -1.02 10.42
C ILE A 499 -36.20 -1.31 9.16
N GLY A 500 -36.35 -0.34 8.26
CA GLY A 500 -37.26 -0.41 7.12
C GLY A 500 -36.68 -1.02 5.84
N ARG A 501 -35.35 -1.16 5.72
CA ARG A 501 -34.69 -1.65 4.49
C ARG A 501 -33.88 -2.92 4.73
N ARG A 502 -33.83 -3.78 3.70
CA ARG A 502 -32.92 -4.93 3.69
C ARG A 502 -31.48 -4.44 3.53
N LEU A 503 -30.64 -4.79 4.49
CA LEU A 503 -29.20 -4.53 4.45
C LEU A 503 -28.44 -5.85 4.29
N GLU A 504 -27.35 -5.81 3.53
CA GLU A 504 -26.42 -6.93 3.40
C GLU A 504 -25.32 -6.82 4.44
N THR A 505 -24.68 -7.95 4.78
CA THR A 505 -23.57 -7.98 5.74
C THR A 505 -22.38 -7.13 5.29
N GLU A 506 -22.20 -6.96 3.98
CA GLU A 506 -21.18 -6.10 3.38
C GLU A 506 -21.36 -4.61 3.74
N HIS A 507 -22.56 -4.18 4.16
CA HIS A 507 -22.81 -2.78 4.55
C HIS A 507 -22.46 -2.45 6.00
N ILE A 508 -22.19 -3.46 6.84
CA ILE A 508 -21.96 -3.30 8.27
C ILE A 508 -20.53 -2.77 8.50
N HIS A 509 -20.41 -1.56 9.02
CA HIS A 509 -19.13 -0.96 9.37
C HIS A 509 -19.25 -0.07 10.62
N ALA A 510 -18.13 0.16 11.31
CA ALA A 510 -18.07 1.02 12.49
C ALA A 510 -18.55 2.47 12.24
N HIS A 511 -18.57 2.92 10.98
CA HIS A 511 -19.17 4.20 10.57
C HIS A 511 -20.64 4.34 10.99
N TRP A 512 -21.38 3.23 11.14
CA TRP A 512 -22.76 3.25 11.62
C TRP A 512 -22.88 3.86 13.02
N MET A 513 -21.80 3.90 13.80
CA MET A 513 -21.80 4.44 15.14
C MET A 513 -21.76 5.98 15.16
N ILE A 514 -21.28 6.64 14.09
CA ILE A 514 -21.13 8.11 14.03
C ILE A 514 -22.44 8.82 14.37
N VAL A 515 -23.55 8.33 13.82
CA VAL A 515 -24.87 8.96 13.96
C VAL A 515 -25.50 8.70 15.34
N PRO A 516 -25.77 7.46 15.78
CA PRO A 516 -26.42 7.23 17.05
C PRO A 516 -25.51 7.48 18.26
N VAL A 517 -24.21 7.15 18.19
CA VAL A 517 -23.27 7.37 19.31
C VAL A 517 -22.83 8.83 19.36
N GLY A 518 -22.88 9.57 18.24
CA GLY A 518 -22.64 11.02 18.22
C GLY A 518 -23.57 11.82 19.13
N LEU A 519 -24.73 11.26 19.53
CA LEU A 519 -25.60 11.84 20.54
C LEU A 519 -24.92 11.97 21.91
N ALA A 520 -23.86 11.20 22.20
CA ALA A 520 -23.03 11.42 23.39
C ALA A 520 -22.41 12.82 23.41
N VAL A 521 -22.08 13.38 22.23
CA VAL A 521 -21.59 14.77 22.13
C VAL A 521 -22.73 15.75 22.39
N ALA A 522 -23.93 15.49 21.86
CA ALA A 522 -25.10 16.31 22.18
C ALA A 522 -25.40 16.30 23.69
N SER A 523 -25.25 15.15 24.34
CA SER A 523 -25.40 15.00 25.79
C SER A 523 -24.35 15.80 26.58
N LEU A 524 -23.08 15.64 26.21
CA LEU A 524 -21.96 16.39 26.80
C LEU A 524 -22.27 17.89 26.81
N VAL A 525 -22.65 18.44 25.66
CA VAL A 525 -22.89 19.87 25.48
C VAL A 525 -24.22 20.33 26.10
N ALA A 526 -25.26 19.50 26.08
CA ALA A 526 -26.53 19.79 26.73
C ALA A 526 -26.35 20.00 28.24
N SER A 527 -25.46 19.24 28.88
CA SER A 527 -25.19 19.38 30.30
C SER A 527 -24.41 20.66 30.65
N THR A 528 -23.69 21.27 29.71
CA THR A 528 -22.87 22.47 29.97
C THR A 528 -23.54 23.78 29.57
N ILE A 529 -24.51 23.77 28.66
CA ILE A 529 -25.15 24.99 28.15
C ILE A 529 -26.32 25.45 29.04
N GLU A 530 -26.41 26.77 29.25
CA GLU A 530 -27.51 27.41 29.97
C GLU A 530 -28.86 27.34 29.22
N PRO A 531 -29.99 27.20 29.93
CA PRO A 531 -31.33 27.18 29.31
C PRO A 531 -31.73 28.52 28.70
N PHE A 532 -32.64 28.50 27.71
CA PHE A 532 -33.18 29.70 27.05
C PHE A 532 -34.07 30.60 27.94
N ALA A 533 -34.41 30.14 29.15
CA ALA A 533 -35.45 30.74 29.96
C ALA A 533 -34.87 31.45 31.19
N THR A 534 -35.27 32.70 31.38
CA THR A 534 -34.81 33.65 32.40
C THR A 534 -35.34 33.39 33.81
N GLU A 535 -36.11 32.32 34.04
CA GLU A 535 -36.63 32.01 35.38
C GLU A 535 -35.73 31.04 36.15
N GLU A 536 -35.24 31.57 37.27
CA GLU A 536 -34.07 31.15 38.05
C GLU A 536 -34.12 29.75 38.69
N ASN A 537 -35.20 28.96 38.53
CA ASN A 537 -35.33 27.72 39.34
C ASN A 537 -36.09 26.50 38.74
N SER A 538 -36.60 26.51 37.50
CA SER A 538 -37.28 25.32 36.93
C SER A 538 -36.56 24.64 35.76
N ASN A 539 -35.64 25.31 35.07
CA ASN A 539 -35.13 24.86 33.76
C ASN A 539 -33.72 24.25 33.78
N SER A 540 -32.95 24.36 34.86
CA SER A 540 -31.66 23.66 35.02
C SER A 540 -31.80 22.13 34.96
N LYS A 541 -32.96 21.60 35.37
CA LYS A 541 -33.30 20.18 35.26
C LYS A 541 -33.68 19.74 33.83
N GLY A 542 -34.12 20.66 32.97
CA GLY A 542 -34.58 20.35 31.61
C GLY A 542 -33.43 19.95 30.68
N ASN A 543 -32.34 20.73 30.68
CA ASN A 543 -31.15 20.44 29.89
C ASN A 543 -30.47 19.15 30.35
N LEU A 544 -30.49 18.87 31.66
CA LEU A 544 -29.97 17.64 32.23
C LEU A 544 -30.81 16.40 31.83
N MET A 545 -32.13 16.52 31.83
CA MET A 545 -33.01 15.46 31.30
C MET A 545 -32.77 15.22 29.80
N LEU A 546 -32.53 16.29 29.03
CA LEU A 546 -32.19 16.20 27.62
C LEU A 546 -30.82 15.53 27.41
N ALA A 547 -29.83 15.84 28.23
CA ALA A 547 -28.53 15.17 28.23
C ALA A 547 -28.71 13.66 28.50
N ARG A 548 -29.45 13.29 29.55
CA ARG A 548 -29.78 11.89 29.85
C ARG A 548 -30.51 11.20 28.71
N PHE A 549 -31.43 11.88 28.03
CA PHE A 549 -32.14 11.35 26.86
C PHE A 549 -31.16 10.98 25.73
N PHE A 550 -30.25 11.90 25.38
CA PHE A 550 -29.23 11.66 24.36
C PHE A 550 -28.24 10.56 24.78
N GLN A 551 -27.73 10.61 26.01
CA GLN A 551 -26.82 9.60 26.56
C GLN A 551 -27.44 8.20 26.55
N SER A 552 -28.72 8.07 26.93
CA SER A 552 -29.39 6.77 27.03
C SER A 552 -29.42 6.04 25.68
N PHE A 553 -29.78 6.75 24.60
CA PHE A 553 -29.80 6.14 23.27
C PHE A 553 -28.38 5.91 22.72
N ALA A 554 -27.45 6.84 22.97
CA ALA A 554 -26.05 6.69 22.56
C ALA A 554 -25.41 5.43 23.18
N SER A 555 -25.59 5.21 24.49
CA SER A 555 -25.06 4.04 25.20
C SER A 555 -25.66 2.72 24.70
N LEU A 556 -26.98 2.67 24.49
CA LEU A 556 -27.65 1.48 23.93
C LEU A 556 -27.09 1.12 22.55
N MET A 557 -27.00 2.12 21.67
CA MET A 557 -26.54 1.92 20.30
C MET A 557 -25.05 1.63 20.23
N TRP A 558 -24.24 2.18 21.13
CA TRP A 558 -22.82 1.85 21.24
C TRP A 558 -22.63 0.35 21.49
N ILE A 559 -23.30 -0.22 22.49
CA ILE A 559 -23.18 -1.64 22.84
C ILE A 559 -23.65 -2.53 21.68
N ALA A 560 -24.81 -2.22 21.10
CA ALA A 560 -25.39 -3.01 20.01
C ALA A 560 -24.53 -2.97 18.74
N LEU A 561 -24.11 -1.78 18.32
CA LEU A 561 -23.32 -1.61 17.09
C LEU A 561 -21.88 -2.06 17.28
N PHE A 562 -21.29 -1.91 18.46
CA PHE A 562 -19.98 -2.48 18.75
C PHE A 562 -20.00 -4.00 18.54
N ALA A 563 -20.97 -4.71 19.11
CA ALA A 563 -21.05 -6.16 18.98
C ALA A 563 -21.15 -6.63 17.51
N VAL A 564 -22.00 -5.97 16.73
CA VAL A 564 -22.22 -6.33 15.31
C VAL A 564 -21.01 -5.96 14.43
N THR A 565 -20.43 -4.77 14.64
CA THR A 565 -19.27 -4.33 13.86
C THR A 565 -18.01 -5.08 14.24
N PHE A 566 -17.83 -5.43 15.52
CA PHE A 566 -16.74 -6.27 15.99
C PHE A 566 -16.83 -7.67 15.38
N PHE A 567 -18.01 -8.30 15.41
CA PHE A 567 -18.23 -9.61 14.78
C PHE A 567 -17.92 -9.58 13.28
N LYS A 568 -18.35 -8.53 12.57
CA LYS A 568 -18.02 -8.33 11.15
C LYS A 568 -16.52 -8.22 10.92
N THR A 569 -15.80 -7.42 11.70
CA THR A 569 -14.34 -7.27 11.59
C THR A 569 -13.61 -8.58 11.91
N VAL A 570 -14.11 -9.38 12.85
CA VAL A 570 -13.54 -10.71 13.19
C VAL A 570 -13.69 -11.70 12.04
N ILE A 571 -14.84 -11.72 11.35
CA ILE A 571 -15.12 -12.68 10.27
C ILE A 571 -14.53 -12.23 8.94
N ASP A 572 -14.55 -10.94 8.66
CA ASP A 572 -14.25 -10.38 7.35
C ASP A 572 -13.39 -9.11 7.48
N HIS A 573 -12.18 -9.35 8.00
CA HIS A 573 -11.17 -8.35 8.34
C HIS A 573 -10.67 -7.54 7.12
N ASN A 574 -10.91 -8.00 5.89
CA ASN A 574 -10.41 -7.39 4.64
C ASN A 574 -11.51 -6.70 3.80
N SER A 575 -12.70 -6.49 4.35
CA SER A 575 -13.90 -6.18 3.53
C SER A 575 -13.92 -4.88 2.75
N ASP A 576 -13.18 -3.83 3.13
CA ASP A 576 -12.91 -2.65 2.29
C ASP A 576 -11.92 -1.72 3.00
N ASN A 577 -10.79 -1.43 2.35
CA ASN A 577 -9.73 -0.57 2.87
C ASN A 577 -10.21 0.87 3.11
N ARG A 578 -11.17 1.36 2.31
CA ARG A 578 -11.65 2.76 2.36
C ARG A 578 -12.36 3.12 3.67
N VAL A 579 -13.03 2.16 4.29
CA VAL A 579 -13.77 2.35 5.55
C VAL A 579 -13.12 1.68 6.74
N ARG A 580 -11.95 1.07 6.54
CA ARG A 580 -11.21 0.34 7.57
C ARG A 580 -10.86 1.21 8.76
N HIS A 581 -10.42 2.45 8.52
CA HIS A 581 -10.12 3.42 9.59
C HIS A 581 -11.34 3.79 10.44
N GLY A 582 -12.57 3.44 10.02
CA GLY A 582 -13.76 3.59 10.84
C GLY A 582 -13.72 2.82 12.16
N VAL A 583 -12.92 1.75 12.29
CA VAL A 583 -12.84 0.98 13.55
C VAL A 583 -12.30 1.80 14.73
N TRP A 584 -11.60 2.91 14.46
CA TRP A 584 -11.16 3.86 15.49
C TRP A 584 -12.33 4.52 16.23
N ILE A 585 -13.56 4.46 15.69
CA ILE A 585 -14.77 4.89 16.41
C ILE A 585 -15.00 4.04 17.67
N TRP A 586 -14.49 2.80 17.74
CA TRP A 586 -14.54 2.00 18.96
C TRP A 586 -13.75 2.61 20.12
N LEU A 587 -12.69 3.38 19.82
CA LEU A 587 -11.96 4.18 20.79
C LEU A 587 -12.73 5.47 21.15
N ALA A 588 -13.23 6.18 20.14
CA ALA A 588 -13.91 7.47 20.35
C ALA A 588 -15.21 7.34 21.18
N ALA A 589 -15.99 6.28 20.94
CA ALA A 589 -17.30 6.06 21.57
C ALA A 589 -17.27 6.04 23.12
N PRO A 590 -16.48 5.16 23.79
CA PRO A 590 -16.39 5.17 25.24
C PRO A 590 -15.82 6.48 25.78
N CYS A 591 -14.84 7.10 25.11
CA CYS A 591 -14.29 8.40 25.54
C CYS A 591 -15.37 9.49 25.59
N MET A 592 -16.18 9.64 24.53
CA MET A 592 -17.25 10.65 24.50
C MET A 592 -18.37 10.34 25.50
N LEU A 593 -18.73 9.05 25.68
CA LEU A 593 -19.70 8.63 26.69
C LEU A 593 -19.21 8.94 28.11
N GLY A 594 -17.92 8.72 28.39
CA GLY A 594 -17.30 9.04 29.66
C GLY A 594 -17.28 10.54 29.96
N LEU A 595 -16.86 11.37 28.99
CA LEU A 595 -16.88 12.84 29.12
C LEU A 595 -18.30 13.35 29.40
N SER A 596 -19.29 12.85 28.67
CA SER A 596 -20.70 13.18 28.85
C SER A 596 -21.20 12.76 30.24
N GLN A 597 -20.94 11.52 30.65
CA GLN A 597 -21.36 11.00 31.95
C GLN A 597 -20.80 11.83 33.11
N TYR A 598 -19.52 12.18 33.03
CA TYR A 598 -18.88 12.98 34.07
C TYR A 598 -19.51 14.37 34.20
N ASN A 599 -19.78 15.04 33.07
CA ASN A 599 -20.41 16.36 33.09
C ASN A 599 -21.84 16.32 33.64
N ILE A 600 -22.63 15.30 33.28
CA ILE A 600 -23.96 15.06 33.87
C ILE A 600 -23.88 14.98 35.39
N CYS A 601 -22.93 14.20 35.93
CA CYS A 601 -22.80 14.04 37.38
C CYS A 601 -22.43 15.33 38.10
N ILE A 602 -21.49 16.12 37.54
CA ILE A 602 -21.09 17.41 38.12
C ILE A 602 -22.31 18.30 38.26
N GLN A 603 -23.10 18.42 37.19
CA GLN A 603 -24.27 19.29 37.16
C GLN A 603 -25.39 18.80 38.09
N GLU A 604 -25.43 17.50 38.38
CA GLU A 604 -26.33 16.91 39.37
C GLU A 604 -25.84 17.07 40.81
N ASN A 605 -24.67 17.66 41.04
CA ASN A 605 -23.96 17.66 42.31
C ASN A 605 -23.73 16.25 42.87
N ILE A 606 -23.68 15.23 41.99
CA ILE A 606 -23.36 13.83 42.32
C ILE A 606 -21.86 13.64 42.06
N VAL A 607 -21.03 14.47 42.69
CA VAL A 607 -19.57 14.27 42.68
C VAL A 607 -19.22 13.32 43.81
N ASN A 608 -19.57 12.05 43.62
CA ASN A 608 -19.27 10.96 44.53
C ASN A 608 -18.32 9.95 43.85
N SER A 609 -17.77 9.02 44.64
CA SER A 609 -16.85 7.99 44.14
C SER A 609 -17.43 7.14 43.01
N THR A 610 -18.77 7.06 42.88
CA THR A 610 -19.41 6.32 41.78
C THR A 610 -19.26 7.03 40.44
N CYS A 611 -19.41 8.36 40.36
CA CYS A 611 -19.26 9.04 39.07
C CYS A 611 -17.81 9.04 38.56
N GLU A 612 -16.85 9.23 39.48
CA GLU A 612 -15.43 9.12 39.14
C GLU A 612 -15.09 7.70 38.65
N GLY A 613 -15.65 6.67 39.30
CA GLY A 613 -15.53 5.27 38.89
C GLY A 613 -16.12 4.98 37.51
N ASP A 614 -17.30 5.52 37.21
CA ASP A 614 -17.95 5.38 35.90
C ASP A 614 -17.10 6.03 34.79
N PHE A 615 -16.66 7.28 34.99
CA PHE A 615 -15.78 7.97 34.05
C PHE A 615 -14.47 7.19 33.82
N ALA A 616 -13.81 6.75 34.89
CA ALA A 616 -12.58 5.98 34.79
C ALA A 616 -12.79 4.67 34.00
N THR A 617 -13.93 4.00 34.18
CA THR A 617 -14.28 2.79 33.44
C THR A 617 -14.31 3.08 31.93
N TYR A 618 -14.99 4.13 31.49
CA TYR A 618 -15.02 4.53 30.08
C TYR A 618 -13.63 4.91 29.55
N TYR A 619 -12.84 5.66 30.31
CA TYR A 619 -11.48 6.02 29.92
C TYR A 619 -10.57 4.79 29.72
N PHE A 620 -10.61 3.83 30.65
CA PHE A 620 -9.82 2.60 30.54
C PHE A 620 -10.30 1.67 29.41
N ILE A 621 -11.61 1.63 29.12
CA ILE A 621 -12.13 0.95 27.91
C ILE A 621 -11.53 1.60 26.65
N GLY A 622 -11.49 2.93 26.59
CA GLY A 622 -10.83 3.66 25.51
C GLY A 622 -9.36 3.28 25.38
N LEU A 623 -8.58 3.36 26.47
CA LEU A 623 -7.17 2.94 26.47
C LEU A 623 -6.96 1.51 26.00
N PHE A 624 -7.84 0.58 26.40
CA PHE A 624 -7.76 -0.81 25.94
C PHE A 624 -7.97 -0.94 24.43
N PHE A 625 -8.95 -0.22 23.86
CA PHE A 625 -9.13 -0.17 22.42
C PHE A 625 -7.93 0.44 21.70
N LEU A 626 -7.33 1.52 22.23
CA LEU A 626 -6.09 2.07 21.67
C LEU A 626 -5.00 1.00 21.61
N MET A 627 -4.77 0.27 22.71
CA MET A 627 -3.76 -0.80 22.75
C MET A 627 -4.04 -1.90 21.73
N GLY A 628 -5.30 -2.34 21.62
CA GLY A 628 -5.70 -3.35 20.64
C GLY A 628 -5.53 -2.90 19.19
N LEU A 629 -5.87 -1.64 18.88
CA LEU A 629 -5.73 -1.06 17.54
C LEU A 629 -4.26 -0.85 17.18
N CYS A 630 -3.43 -0.37 18.10
CA CYS A 630 -1.98 -0.28 17.91
C CYS A 630 -1.36 -1.67 17.67
N TYR A 631 -1.81 -2.70 18.39
CA TYR A 631 -1.34 -4.07 18.19
C TYR A 631 -1.78 -4.64 16.83
N ALA A 632 -3.01 -4.36 16.39
CA ALA A 632 -3.48 -4.73 15.06
C ALA A 632 -2.72 -4.01 13.93
N GLY A 633 -2.16 -2.82 14.21
CA GLY A 633 -1.30 -2.07 13.29
C GLY A 633 0.11 -2.63 13.10
N LEU A 634 0.54 -3.62 13.89
CA LEU A 634 1.84 -4.27 13.71
C LEU A 634 1.90 -4.98 12.34
N SER A 635 3.09 -5.03 11.76
CA SER A 635 3.32 -5.56 10.40
C SER A 635 2.88 -7.02 10.21
N GLU A 636 2.86 -7.81 11.29
CA GLU A 636 2.44 -9.21 11.26
C GLU A 636 0.96 -9.33 10.90
N TYR A 637 0.15 -8.39 11.37
CA TYR A 637 -1.30 -8.34 11.12
C TYR A 637 -1.64 -7.40 9.96
N ALA A 638 -0.82 -6.36 9.76
CA ALA A 638 -0.91 -5.37 8.69
C ALA A 638 -2.33 -4.80 8.50
N PHE A 639 -3.09 -4.68 9.60
CA PHE A 639 -4.46 -4.19 9.54
C PHE A 639 -4.49 -2.71 9.14
N PHE A 640 -3.51 -1.93 9.58
CA PHE A 640 -3.32 -0.54 9.16
C PHE A 640 -2.01 -0.39 8.36
N GLY A 641 -1.90 0.68 7.55
CA GLY A 641 -0.66 1.04 6.85
C GLY A 641 -0.44 0.39 5.49
N GLN A 642 -1.36 -0.46 5.02
CA GLN A 642 -1.36 -0.97 3.62
C GLN A 642 -2.00 0.04 2.64
N ASP A 643 -2.77 0.99 3.15
CA ASP A 643 -3.64 1.84 2.35
C ASP A 643 -2.98 3.16 1.96
N THR A 644 -3.32 3.66 0.78
CA THR A 644 -3.07 5.06 0.44
C THR A 644 -3.91 5.97 1.33
N PHE A 645 -3.35 7.11 1.72
CA PHE A 645 -4.08 8.11 2.51
C PHE A 645 -5.47 8.39 1.92
N ASN A 646 -6.48 8.35 2.79
CA ASN A 646 -7.86 8.69 2.49
C ASN A 646 -8.45 9.49 3.68
N PHE A 647 -9.61 10.10 3.51
CA PHE A 647 -10.21 10.91 4.59
C PHE A 647 -10.66 10.11 5.83
N GLY A 648 -10.68 8.78 5.76
CA GLY A 648 -10.92 7.92 6.91
C GLY A 648 -9.86 8.09 8.01
N TYR A 649 -8.64 8.50 7.68
CA TYR A 649 -7.59 8.79 8.67
C TYR A 649 -7.97 9.94 9.63
N TRP A 650 -8.83 10.87 9.22
CA TRP A 650 -9.31 11.92 10.12
C TRP A 650 -10.24 11.39 11.23
N ILE A 651 -10.84 10.20 11.04
CA ILE A 651 -11.63 9.53 12.08
C ILE A 651 -10.70 9.00 13.18
N GLU A 652 -9.52 8.50 12.81
CA GLU A 652 -8.46 8.12 13.75
C GLU A 652 -7.97 9.32 14.54
N CYS A 653 -7.75 10.47 13.89
CA CYS A 653 -7.41 11.71 14.57
C CYS A 653 -8.46 12.08 15.63
N PHE A 654 -9.76 12.10 15.27
CA PHE A 654 -10.84 12.41 16.22
C PHE A 654 -10.89 11.44 17.41
N ALA A 655 -10.62 10.16 17.19
CA ALA A 655 -10.59 9.17 18.27
C ALA A 655 -9.45 9.44 19.28
N LEU A 656 -8.27 9.85 18.79
CA LEU A 656 -7.16 10.27 19.63
C LEU A 656 -7.46 11.60 20.34
N ASP A 657 -8.15 12.52 19.68
CA ASP A 657 -8.58 13.80 20.28
C ASP A 657 -9.53 13.56 21.48
N ALA A 658 -10.51 12.66 21.31
CA ALA A 658 -11.43 12.28 22.38
C ALA A 658 -10.72 11.60 23.56
N LEU A 659 -9.74 10.74 23.27
CA LEU A 659 -8.91 10.12 24.31
C LEU A 659 -8.05 11.15 25.04
N ALA A 660 -7.47 12.13 24.33
CA ALA A 660 -6.68 13.21 24.91
C ALA A 660 -7.53 14.10 25.83
N ALA A 661 -8.75 14.41 25.43
CA ALA A 661 -9.74 15.10 26.26
C ALA A 661 -10.03 14.32 27.56
N CYS A 662 -10.26 13.00 27.48
CA CYS A 662 -10.40 12.15 28.66
C CYS A 662 -9.15 12.14 29.53
N ALA A 663 -7.95 12.06 28.94
CA ALA A 663 -6.70 12.03 29.69
C ALA A 663 -6.46 13.33 30.46
N CYS A 664 -6.80 14.48 29.88
CA CYS A 664 -6.78 15.79 30.57
C CYS A 664 -7.70 15.77 31.79
N LEU A 665 -8.93 15.28 31.63
CA LEU A 665 -9.88 15.20 32.73
C LEU A 665 -9.47 14.18 33.80
N PHE A 666 -8.92 13.05 33.40
CA PHE A 666 -8.44 12.03 34.32
C PHE A 666 -7.28 12.53 35.19
N TYR A 667 -6.34 13.28 34.60
CA TYR A 667 -5.30 13.96 35.37
C TYR A 667 -5.89 15.01 36.31
N ALA A 668 -6.82 15.83 35.83
CA ALA A 668 -7.47 16.85 36.64
C ALA A 668 -8.15 16.30 37.91
N GLN A 669 -8.75 15.12 37.83
CA GLN A 669 -9.40 14.46 38.97
C GLN A 669 -8.39 13.88 39.96
N ASN A 670 -7.32 13.24 39.46
CA ASN A 670 -6.45 12.39 40.29
C ASN A 670 -5.14 13.07 40.72
N GLY A 671 -4.62 13.99 39.91
CA GLY A 671 -3.36 14.70 40.16
C GLY A 671 -2.10 13.81 40.16
N TRP A 672 -2.18 12.55 39.75
CA TRP A 672 -1.04 11.63 39.80
C TRP A 672 -0.01 11.93 38.71
N ARG A 673 1.28 11.73 39.00
CA ARG A 673 2.37 11.87 38.02
C ARG A 673 2.18 10.98 36.79
N ILE A 674 1.68 9.76 36.99
CA ILE A 674 1.40 8.84 35.88
C ILE A 674 0.29 9.38 34.98
N SER A 675 -0.80 9.92 35.55
CA SER A 675 -1.87 10.55 34.77
C SER A 675 -1.39 11.80 34.02
N GLN A 676 -0.47 12.58 34.59
CA GLN A 676 0.15 13.72 33.90
C GLN A 676 0.91 13.28 32.65
N ASN A 677 1.70 12.21 32.76
CA ASN A 677 2.44 11.66 31.63
C ASN A 677 1.51 11.09 30.55
N LEU A 678 0.42 10.44 30.94
CA LEU A 678 -0.60 9.94 30.02
C LEU A 678 -1.33 11.07 29.29
N GLN A 679 -1.64 12.17 29.98
CA GLN A 679 -2.20 13.38 29.38
C GLN A 679 -1.26 13.93 28.30
N TRP A 680 0.02 14.11 28.63
CA TRP A 680 1.03 14.60 27.67
C TRP A 680 1.16 13.69 26.46
N LEU A 681 1.24 12.38 26.69
CA LEU A 681 1.35 11.40 25.61
C LEU A 681 0.13 11.45 24.69
N ALA A 682 -1.08 11.54 25.25
CA ALA A 682 -2.32 11.61 24.49
C ALA A 682 -2.43 12.92 23.69
N LEU A 683 -2.12 14.08 24.29
CA LEU A 683 -2.12 15.37 23.59
C LEU A 683 -1.08 15.41 22.44
N CYS A 684 0.14 14.93 22.69
CA CYS A 684 1.18 14.87 21.67
C CYS A 684 0.79 13.92 20.53
N ALA A 685 0.25 12.73 20.84
CA ALA A 685 -0.20 11.78 19.83
C ALA A 685 -1.34 12.36 18.97
N ALA A 686 -2.34 12.99 19.60
CA ALA A 686 -3.45 13.65 18.93
C ALA A 686 -2.97 14.78 18.01
N ALA A 687 -2.07 15.65 18.50
CA ALA A 687 -1.51 16.77 17.73
C ALA A 687 -0.67 16.30 16.54
N ILE A 688 0.21 15.29 16.74
CA ILE A 688 1.03 14.71 15.66
C ILE A 688 0.14 14.08 14.59
N CYS A 689 -0.87 13.31 14.99
CA CYS A 689 -1.77 12.64 14.07
C CYS A 689 -2.55 13.66 13.20
N ASN A 690 -3.13 14.69 13.84
CA ASN A 690 -3.80 15.79 13.14
C ASN A 690 -2.86 16.52 12.16
N PHE A 691 -1.64 16.84 12.59
CA PHE A 691 -0.65 17.51 11.76
C PHE A 691 -0.26 16.68 10.52
N CYS A 692 0.01 15.39 10.72
CA CYS A 692 0.35 14.49 9.62
C CYS A 692 -0.83 14.29 8.66
N ALA A 693 -2.05 14.12 9.17
CA ALA A 693 -3.27 14.03 8.35
C ALA A 693 -3.53 15.31 7.53
N LEU A 694 -3.27 16.49 8.11
CA LEU A 694 -3.32 17.78 7.41
C LEU A 694 -2.30 17.81 6.27
N CYS A 695 -1.05 17.42 6.53
CA CYS A 695 -0.01 17.38 5.51
C CYS A 695 -0.34 16.42 4.37
N HIS A 696 -0.87 15.23 4.68
CA HIS A 696 -1.35 14.29 3.66
C HIS A 696 -2.49 14.86 2.83
N THR A 697 -3.42 15.56 3.47
CA THR A 697 -4.53 16.25 2.77
C THR A 697 -3.99 17.29 1.80
N ILE A 698 -3.00 18.09 2.22
CA ILE A 698 -2.33 19.10 1.37
C ILE A 698 -1.60 18.41 0.20
N VAL A 699 -0.84 17.34 0.46
CA VAL A 699 -0.14 16.57 -0.58
C VAL A 699 -1.14 16.02 -1.61
N GLY A 700 -2.28 15.50 -1.16
CA GLY A 700 -3.35 15.02 -2.04
C GLY A 700 -3.93 16.13 -2.94
N ILE A 701 -4.08 17.35 -2.39
CA ILE A 701 -4.52 18.52 -3.16
C ILE A 701 -3.46 18.96 -4.18
N ILE A 702 -2.19 19.08 -3.77
CA ILE A 702 -1.08 19.49 -4.66
C ILE A 702 -0.92 18.49 -5.82
N ASN A 703 -0.94 17.20 -5.51
CA ASN A 703 -0.81 16.15 -6.50
C ASN A 703 -2.09 15.92 -7.32
N GLN A 704 -3.20 16.57 -6.94
CA GLN A 704 -4.54 16.36 -7.51
C GLN A 704 -4.96 14.88 -7.47
N ARG A 705 -4.67 14.19 -6.36
CA ARG A 705 -4.85 12.75 -6.18
C ARG A 705 -5.29 12.41 -4.76
N GLY A 706 -6.27 11.50 -4.64
CA GLY A 706 -6.77 11.00 -3.35
C GLY A 706 -7.73 11.97 -2.63
N VAL A 707 -7.67 13.26 -2.94
CA VAL A 707 -8.53 14.32 -2.41
C VAL A 707 -9.24 15.02 -3.57
N PHE A 708 -10.56 15.20 -3.47
CA PHE A 708 -11.42 15.73 -4.55
C PHE A 708 -11.33 14.95 -5.88
N THR A 709 -11.02 13.67 -5.78
CA THR A 709 -11.03 12.73 -6.89
C THR A 709 -12.14 11.69 -6.67
N PRO A 710 -12.70 11.08 -7.73
CA PRO A 710 -13.65 9.98 -7.59
C PRO A 710 -12.98 8.79 -6.91
N GLU A 711 -13.76 8.07 -6.11
CA GLU A 711 -13.31 6.79 -5.57
C GLU A 711 -13.15 5.74 -6.67
N VAL A 712 -12.12 4.91 -6.51
CA VAL A 712 -11.88 3.75 -7.38
C VAL A 712 -13.01 2.76 -7.18
N LYS A 713 -13.80 2.52 -8.23
CA LYS A 713 -14.89 1.55 -8.22
C LYS A 713 -14.44 0.27 -8.89
N TRP A 714 -14.52 -0.86 -8.18
CA TRP A 714 -14.50 -2.19 -8.78
C TRP A 714 -15.71 -3.00 -8.36
N GLY A 715 -16.04 -3.96 -9.22
CA GLY A 715 -16.91 -5.07 -8.88
C GLY A 715 -16.32 -6.38 -9.42
N PRO A 716 -17.08 -7.49 -9.31
CA PRO A 716 -16.66 -8.78 -9.81
C PRO A 716 -16.25 -8.75 -11.29
N LEU A 717 -16.94 -8.02 -12.16
CA LEU A 717 -16.57 -7.92 -13.59
C LEU A 717 -15.24 -7.20 -13.88
N SER A 718 -14.54 -6.68 -12.87
CA SER A 718 -13.23 -6.04 -13.09
C SER A 718 -12.16 -7.03 -13.56
N PHE A 719 -12.35 -8.34 -13.37
CA PHE A 719 -11.40 -9.34 -13.87
C PHE A 719 -11.24 -9.25 -15.39
N MET A 720 -12.29 -8.87 -16.14
CA MET A 720 -12.22 -8.75 -17.60
C MET A 720 -11.30 -7.63 -18.04
N LYS A 721 -11.55 -6.41 -17.56
CA LYS A 721 -10.63 -5.30 -17.82
C LYS A 721 -9.18 -5.61 -17.42
N LEU A 722 -8.98 -6.34 -16.31
CA LEU A 722 -7.63 -6.73 -15.88
C LEU A 722 -6.99 -7.78 -16.79
N THR A 723 -7.76 -8.69 -17.38
CA THR A 723 -7.32 -9.59 -18.44
C THR A 723 -6.90 -8.80 -19.69
N HIS A 724 -7.67 -7.79 -20.10
CA HIS A 724 -7.34 -6.94 -21.25
C HIS A 724 -6.05 -6.16 -21.02
N GLU A 725 -5.85 -5.62 -19.80
CA GLU A 725 -4.59 -4.98 -19.40
C GLU A 725 -3.40 -5.94 -19.42
N ALA A 726 -3.59 -7.20 -19.02
CA ALA A 726 -2.53 -8.20 -19.11
C ALA A 726 -2.16 -8.52 -20.57
N PHE A 727 -3.14 -8.54 -21.48
CA PHE A 727 -2.86 -8.64 -22.92
C PHE A 727 -2.00 -7.48 -23.40
N ARG A 728 -2.36 -6.22 -23.07
CA ARG A 728 -1.58 -5.03 -23.43
C ARG A 728 -0.15 -5.10 -22.93
N GLY A 729 0.04 -5.51 -21.67
CA GLY A 729 1.37 -5.72 -21.09
C GLY A 729 2.18 -6.78 -21.84
N ASN A 730 1.53 -7.89 -22.25
CA ASN A 730 2.20 -8.94 -23.01
C ASN A 730 2.48 -8.56 -24.47
N ILE A 731 1.62 -7.77 -25.11
CA ILE A 731 1.80 -7.28 -26.48
C ILE A 731 3.11 -6.49 -26.61
N GLU A 732 3.41 -5.60 -25.67
CA GLU A 732 4.68 -4.87 -25.69
C GLU A 732 5.88 -5.82 -25.57
N THR A 733 5.79 -6.81 -24.68
CA THR A 733 6.81 -7.87 -24.55
C THR A 733 7.01 -8.63 -25.87
N LEU A 734 5.92 -8.99 -26.55
CA LEU A 734 5.97 -9.67 -27.85
C LEU A 734 6.56 -8.79 -28.96
N LYS A 735 6.19 -7.50 -28.99
CA LYS A 735 6.77 -6.51 -29.92
C LYS A 735 8.27 -6.38 -29.71
N ASP A 736 8.74 -6.36 -28.46
CA ASP A 736 10.16 -6.26 -28.13
C ASP A 736 10.97 -7.48 -28.58
N TYR A 737 10.44 -8.70 -28.42
CA TYR A 737 11.09 -9.89 -28.97
C TYR A 737 11.14 -9.85 -30.51
N LEU A 738 10.13 -9.31 -31.17
CA LEU A 738 10.08 -9.19 -32.64
C LEU A 738 10.96 -8.07 -33.22
N ARG A 739 11.42 -7.10 -32.41
CA ARG A 739 12.24 -5.95 -32.87
C ARG A 739 13.72 -6.29 -33.13
N SER A 740 14.20 -7.47 -32.72
CA SER A 740 15.60 -7.86 -32.92
C SER A 740 15.91 -8.09 -34.42
N SER A 741 17.01 -7.52 -34.91
CA SER A 741 17.45 -7.65 -36.31
C SER A 741 18.02 -9.03 -36.67
N ASN A 742 18.33 -9.86 -35.66
CA ASN A 742 19.11 -11.10 -35.82
C ASN A 742 18.27 -12.36 -35.60
N LEU A 743 16.92 -12.28 -35.63
CA LEU A 743 16.00 -13.36 -35.23
C LEU A 743 16.15 -14.70 -35.96
N VAL A 744 16.73 -14.72 -37.17
CA VAL A 744 16.91 -15.96 -37.97
C VAL A 744 18.31 -16.57 -37.80
N THR A 745 19.22 -15.87 -37.12
CA THR A 745 20.57 -16.36 -36.78
C THR A 745 20.56 -17.09 -35.43
N GLU A 746 21.60 -17.89 -35.13
CA GLU A 746 21.75 -18.49 -33.79
C GLU A 746 21.67 -17.44 -32.67
N GLU A 747 22.19 -16.25 -32.94
CA GLU A 747 22.16 -15.09 -32.07
C GLU A 747 20.74 -14.62 -31.69
N GLY A 748 19.76 -14.79 -32.58
CA GLY A 748 18.38 -14.38 -32.34
C GLY A 748 17.44 -15.49 -31.90
N ARG A 749 17.92 -16.75 -31.86
CA ARG A 749 17.10 -17.95 -31.67
C ARG A 749 16.29 -17.91 -30.38
N HIS A 750 16.90 -17.46 -29.29
CA HIS A 750 16.21 -17.34 -28.01
C HIS A 750 15.05 -16.35 -28.03
N CYS A 751 15.18 -15.22 -28.73
CA CYS A 751 14.08 -14.26 -28.83
C CYS A 751 12.88 -14.89 -29.57
N VAL A 752 13.14 -15.78 -30.53
CA VAL A 752 12.10 -16.57 -31.21
C VAL A 752 11.49 -17.61 -30.25
N ASP A 753 12.31 -18.31 -29.46
CA ASP A 753 11.83 -19.28 -28.47
C ASP A 753 10.92 -18.61 -27.43
N MET A 754 11.36 -17.47 -26.87
CA MET A 754 10.57 -16.68 -25.92
C MET A 754 9.32 -16.12 -26.56
N PHE A 755 9.42 -15.59 -27.78
CA PHE A 755 8.24 -15.14 -28.52
C PHE A 755 7.24 -16.29 -28.67
N ALA A 756 7.66 -17.47 -29.12
CA ALA A 756 6.76 -18.60 -29.34
C ALA A 756 6.09 -19.07 -28.04
N VAL A 757 6.83 -19.15 -26.93
CA VAL A 757 6.27 -19.52 -25.62
C VAL A 757 5.26 -18.48 -25.12
N HIS A 758 5.61 -17.19 -25.15
CA HIS A 758 4.72 -16.12 -24.72
C HIS A 758 3.48 -16.02 -25.62
N PHE A 759 3.66 -16.18 -26.93
CA PHE A 759 2.59 -16.12 -27.92
C PHE A 759 1.63 -17.30 -27.80
N GLN A 760 2.13 -18.51 -27.50
CA GLN A 760 1.27 -19.66 -27.24
C GLN A 760 0.41 -19.46 -25.99
N ARG A 761 0.96 -18.87 -24.92
CA ARG A 761 0.20 -18.53 -23.70
C ARG A 761 -0.83 -17.42 -23.97
N PHE A 762 -0.45 -16.41 -24.76
CA PHE A 762 -1.34 -15.36 -25.25
C PHE A 762 -2.53 -15.97 -26.01
N ARG A 763 -2.28 -16.91 -26.93
CA ARG A 763 -3.33 -17.62 -27.69
C ARG A 763 -4.27 -18.39 -26.78
N ILE A 764 -3.72 -19.16 -25.83
CA ILE A 764 -4.53 -19.92 -24.85
C ILE A 764 -5.45 -18.98 -24.06
N LEU A 765 -4.92 -17.86 -23.57
CA LEU A 765 -5.71 -16.88 -22.85
C LEU A 765 -6.79 -16.28 -23.75
N HIS A 766 -6.48 -15.94 -24.99
CA HIS A 766 -7.45 -15.39 -25.95
C HIS A 766 -8.57 -16.39 -26.25
N GLU A 767 -8.26 -17.66 -26.48
CA GLU A 767 -9.25 -18.73 -26.68
C GLU A 767 -10.26 -18.79 -25.53
N GLU A 768 -9.77 -18.86 -24.30
CA GLU A 768 -10.65 -18.96 -23.14
C GLU A 768 -11.36 -17.65 -22.84
N HIS A 769 -10.71 -16.50 -23.05
CA HIS A 769 -11.33 -15.19 -22.86
C HIS A 769 -12.49 -14.94 -23.83
N ALA A 770 -12.31 -15.21 -25.13
CA ALA A 770 -13.37 -15.12 -26.13
C ALA A 770 -14.54 -16.05 -25.78
N LYS A 771 -14.22 -17.27 -25.30
CA LYS A 771 -15.24 -18.22 -24.80
C LYS A 771 -15.99 -17.68 -23.57
N HIS A 772 -15.30 -17.04 -22.63
CA HIS A 772 -15.95 -16.40 -21.47
C HIS A 772 -16.91 -15.31 -21.92
N GLU A 773 -16.51 -14.56 -22.94
CA GLU A 773 -17.30 -13.48 -23.50
C GLU A 773 -18.55 -14.01 -24.20
N ASP A 774 -18.39 -14.90 -25.18
CA ASP A 774 -19.49 -15.39 -26.01
C ASP A 774 -20.50 -16.23 -25.21
N GLU A 775 -20.03 -17.18 -24.40
CA GLU A 775 -20.92 -18.17 -23.76
C GLU A 775 -21.58 -17.65 -22.48
N ILE A 776 -20.93 -16.70 -21.79
CA ILE A 776 -21.35 -16.25 -20.46
C ILE A 776 -21.64 -14.76 -20.44
N ILE A 777 -20.65 -13.93 -20.77
CA ILE A 777 -20.75 -12.49 -20.51
C ILE A 777 -21.72 -11.83 -21.48
N PHE A 778 -21.47 -11.91 -22.78
CA PHE A 778 -22.31 -11.34 -23.83
C PHE A 778 -23.72 -11.93 -23.78
N LYS A 779 -23.84 -13.24 -23.53
CA LYS A 779 -25.14 -13.88 -23.30
C LYS A 779 -25.90 -13.25 -22.14
N THR A 780 -25.27 -13.14 -20.97
CA THR A 780 -25.89 -12.52 -19.78
C THR A 780 -26.22 -11.05 -20.03
N PHE A 781 -25.34 -10.31 -20.71
CA PHE A 781 -25.59 -8.93 -21.09
C PHE A 781 -26.79 -8.81 -22.04
N ASN A 782 -26.90 -9.68 -23.04
CA ASN A 782 -28.01 -9.68 -23.99
C ASN A 782 -29.36 -10.09 -23.36
N ASP A 783 -29.33 -10.93 -22.31
CA ASP A 783 -30.54 -11.27 -21.53
C ASP A 783 -31.12 -10.04 -20.82
N PHE A 784 -30.27 -9.12 -20.33
CA PHE A 784 -30.68 -7.87 -19.68
C PHE A 784 -30.85 -6.71 -20.68
N PHE A 785 -30.03 -6.67 -21.71
CA PHE A 785 -29.86 -5.56 -22.66
C PHE A 785 -29.81 -6.12 -24.09
N PRO A 786 -30.98 -6.40 -24.71
CA PRO A 786 -31.04 -7.03 -26.02
C PRO A 786 -30.19 -6.30 -27.06
N GLU A 787 -29.38 -7.06 -27.80
CA GLU A 787 -28.49 -6.61 -28.88
C GLU A 787 -27.34 -5.65 -28.49
N HIS A 788 -27.17 -5.31 -27.21
CA HIS A 788 -26.12 -4.39 -26.78
C HIS A 788 -24.71 -4.96 -26.95
N ALA A 789 -24.52 -6.25 -26.68
CA ALA A 789 -23.23 -6.94 -26.85
C ALA A 789 -23.04 -7.50 -28.28
N LYS A 790 -24.10 -7.50 -29.10
CA LYS A 790 -24.13 -8.21 -30.39
C LYS A 790 -23.10 -7.71 -31.40
N LYS A 791 -22.79 -6.40 -31.41
CA LYS A 791 -21.78 -5.81 -32.30
C LYS A 791 -20.37 -6.41 -32.09
N TRP A 792 -20.07 -6.86 -30.87
CA TRP A 792 -18.74 -7.35 -30.47
C TRP A 792 -18.65 -8.87 -30.48
N ASN A 793 -19.73 -9.54 -30.87
CA ASN A 793 -19.92 -10.99 -30.79
C ASN A 793 -19.46 -11.71 -32.08
N ASP A 794 -19.15 -10.96 -33.15
CA ASP A 794 -18.96 -11.52 -34.50
C ASP A 794 -17.47 -11.68 -34.90
N ASP A 795 -16.51 -11.10 -34.15
CA ASP A 795 -15.10 -11.00 -34.58
C ASP A 795 -14.19 -12.14 -34.05
N HIS A 796 -14.57 -12.83 -32.96
CA HIS A 796 -13.70 -13.83 -32.30
C HIS A 796 -13.30 -15.01 -33.20
N SER A 797 -14.18 -15.44 -34.11
CA SER A 797 -13.92 -16.58 -34.99
C SER A 797 -12.82 -16.31 -36.04
N GLU A 798 -12.72 -15.07 -36.53
CA GLU A 798 -11.67 -14.67 -37.47
C GLU A 798 -10.32 -14.56 -36.75
N ASP A 799 -10.32 -14.01 -35.53
CA ASP A 799 -9.12 -13.87 -34.70
C ASP A 799 -8.49 -15.23 -34.36
N HIS A 800 -9.29 -16.27 -34.06
CA HIS A 800 -8.76 -17.61 -33.83
C HIS A 800 -8.00 -18.16 -35.05
N ALA A 801 -8.53 -17.97 -36.27
CA ALA A 801 -7.86 -18.41 -37.48
C ALA A 801 -6.56 -17.64 -37.77
N HIS A 802 -6.49 -16.37 -37.35
CA HIS A 802 -5.26 -15.58 -37.40
C HIS A 802 -4.21 -16.09 -36.39
N LEU A 803 -4.60 -16.32 -35.14
CA LEU A 803 -3.71 -16.80 -34.09
C LEU A 803 -3.11 -18.18 -34.41
N ASP A 804 -3.90 -19.12 -34.91
CA ASP A 804 -3.40 -20.44 -35.30
C ASP A 804 -2.40 -20.36 -36.47
N ARG A 805 -2.63 -19.47 -37.43
CA ARG A 805 -1.66 -19.21 -38.51
C ARG A 805 -0.35 -18.68 -37.97
N TRP A 806 -0.38 -17.76 -37.01
CA TRP A 806 0.84 -17.16 -36.44
C TRP A 806 1.58 -18.09 -35.50
N VAL A 807 0.90 -18.96 -34.76
CA VAL A 807 1.57 -20.06 -34.03
C VAL A 807 2.29 -20.98 -35.01
N ASN A 808 1.68 -21.30 -36.14
CA ASN A 808 2.35 -22.09 -37.17
C ASN A 808 3.56 -21.37 -37.78
N LEU A 809 3.51 -20.05 -37.99
CA LEU A 809 4.67 -19.27 -38.42
C LEU A 809 5.76 -19.23 -37.35
N ALA A 810 5.40 -19.05 -36.07
CA ALA A 810 6.34 -19.10 -34.95
C ALA A 810 7.02 -20.49 -34.86
N ASN A 811 6.25 -21.58 -35.00
CA ASN A 811 6.79 -22.93 -35.02
C ASN A 811 7.75 -23.17 -36.20
N LYS A 812 7.48 -22.59 -37.37
CA LYS A 812 8.43 -22.63 -38.51
C LYS A 812 9.74 -21.92 -38.19
N LEU A 813 9.72 -20.84 -37.41
CA LEU A 813 10.95 -20.18 -36.97
C LEU A 813 11.77 -21.06 -36.01
N LEU A 814 11.08 -21.89 -35.22
CA LEU A 814 11.70 -22.87 -34.31
C LEU A 814 12.24 -24.12 -35.02
N ASP A 815 11.82 -24.39 -36.26
CA ASP A 815 12.20 -25.61 -36.98
C ASP A 815 13.58 -25.48 -37.63
N THR A 816 14.57 -26.18 -37.07
CA THR A 816 15.95 -26.20 -37.57
C THR A 816 16.11 -26.97 -38.87
N SER A 817 15.12 -27.77 -39.27
CA SER A 817 15.15 -28.50 -40.55
C SER A 817 14.87 -27.59 -41.75
N LEU A 818 14.28 -26.40 -41.51
CA LEU A 818 13.97 -25.44 -42.56
C LEU A 818 15.17 -24.56 -42.94
N THR A 819 15.22 -24.20 -44.21
CA THR A 819 16.28 -23.32 -44.74
C THR A 819 16.20 -21.92 -44.14
N LEU A 820 17.33 -21.19 -44.13
CA LEU A 820 17.39 -19.82 -43.64
C LEU A 820 16.36 -18.92 -44.36
N ALA A 821 16.23 -19.08 -45.68
CA ALA A 821 15.29 -18.32 -46.51
C ALA A 821 13.81 -18.58 -46.15
N GLU A 822 13.46 -19.83 -45.79
CA GLU A 822 12.10 -20.17 -45.34
C GLU A 822 11.78 -19.56 -43.98
N ARG A 823 12.76 -19.56 -43.07
CA ARG A 823 12.62 -18.93 -41.75
C ARG A 823 12.58 -17.40 -41.84
N GLU A 824 13.40 -16.79 -42.68
CA GLU A 824 13.33 -15.34 -42.99
C GLU A 824 11.99 -14.95 -43.61
N SER A 825 11.45 -15.79 -44.50
CA SER A 825 10.11 -15.58 -45.07
C SER A 825 9.01 -15.67 -44.01
N ALA A 826 9.08 -16.68 -43.12
CA ALA A 826 8.13 -16.83 -42.02
C ALA A 826 8.18 -15.65 -41.05
N LEU A 827 9.38 -15.16 -40.73
CA LEU A 827 9.58 -14.00 -39.85
C LEU A 827 9.00 -12.73 -40.46
N THR A 828 9.27 -12.52 -41.74
CA THR A 828 8.75 -11.35 -42.48
C THR A 828 7.22 -11.36 -42.50
N GLN A 829 6.62 -12.52 -42.78
CA GLN A 829 5.16 -12.69 -42.76
C GLN A 829 4.59 -12.43 -41.36
N LEU A 830 5.25 -12.95 -40.33
CA LEU A 830 4.83 -12.77 -38.95
C LEU A 830 4.87 -11.28 -38.55
N GLN A 831 6.01 -10.60 -38.76
CA GLN A 831 6.18 -9.17 -38.41
C GLN A 831 5.18 -8.27 -39.14
N GLN A 832 4.94 -8.53 -40.44
CA GLN A 832 4.01 -7.74 -41.26
C GLN A 832 2.55 -7.92 -40.86
N GLN A 833 2.15 -9.13 -40.46
CA GLN A 833 0.74 -9.44 -40.16
C GLN A 833 0.37 -9.18 -38.69
N ILE A 834 1.27 -9.49 -37.75
CA ILE A 834 0.96 -9.46 -36.32
C ILE A 834 0.92 -8.03 -35.76
N THR A 835 1.80 -7.14 -36.25
CA THR A 835 1.92 -5.77 -35.72
C THR A 835 0.65 -4.93 -35.97
N PRO A 836 0.08 -4.91 -37.19
CA PRO A 836 -1.20 -4.26 -37.44
C PRO A 836 -2.36 -4.92 -36.67
N TRP A 837 -2.33 -6.24 -36.52
CA TRP A 837 -3.37 -6.94 -35.77
C TRP A 837 -3.33 -6.61 -34.28
N PHE A 838 -2.16 -6.45 -33.65
CA PHE A 838 -2.10 -5.99 -32.26
C PHE A 838 -2.82 -4.64 -32.08
N ALA A 839 -2.69 -3.71 -33.04
CA ALA A 839 -3.43 -2.46 -32.98
C ALA A 839 -4.95 -2.65 -33.17
N HIS A 840 -5.37 -3.59 -34.03
CA HIS A 840 -6.77 -3.97 -34.20
C HIS A 840 -7.35 -4.59 -32.91
N PHE A 841 -6.65 -5.58 -32.35
CA PHE A 841 -7.03 -6.29 -31.13
C PHE A 841 -7.08 -5.34 -29.92
N GLU A 842 -6.10 -4.43 -29.77
CA GLU A 842 -6.17 -3.37 -28.76
C GLU A 842 -7.43 -2.49 -28.92
N GLY A 843 -7.84 -2.22 -30.16
CA GLY A 843 -9.07 -1.50 -30.49
C GLY A 843 -10.34 -2.26 -30.11
N HIS A 844 -10.39 -3.57 -30.39
CA HIS A 844 -11.46 -4.48 -29.99
C HIS A 844 -11.64 -4.50 -28.46
N LEU A 845 -10.56 -4.77 -27.72
CA LEU A 845 -10.56 -4.79 -26.25
C LEU A 845 -11.03 -3.44 -25.65
N ARG A 846 -10.63 -2.32 -26.25
CA ARG A 846 -11.11 -0.98 -25.84
C ARG A 846 -12.60 -0.81 -26.14
N GLY A 847 -13.06 -1.31 -27.28
CA GLY A 847 -14.47 -1.30 -27.66
C GLY A 847 -15.37 -1.96 -26.61
N GLU A 848 -15.00 -3.16 -26.18
CA GLU A 848 -15.70 -3.89 -25.11
C GLU A 848 -15.65 -3.14 -23.77
N GLU A 849 -14.46 -2.67 -23.39
CA GLU A 849 -14.28 -1.92 -22.15
C GLU A 849 -15.11 -0.64 -22.10
N ASP A 850 -15.26 0.03 -23.23
CA ASP A 850 -16.00 1.27 -23.33
C ASP A 850 -17.52 1.01 -23.32
N HIS A 851 -18.00 -0.11 -23.85
CA HIS A 851 -19.44 -0.33 -24.05
C HIS A 851 -20.08 -1.31 -23.06
N LEU A 852 -19.36 -2.33 -22.60
CA LEU A 852 -19.89 -3.36 -21.70
C LEU A 852 -19.63 -3.03 -20.23
N ASN A 853 -18.39 -2.69 -19.88
CA ASN A 853 -18.02 -2.46 -18.48
C ASN A 853 -18.85 -1.35 -17.79
N PRO A 854 -19.11 -0.18 -18.41
CA PRO A 854 -19.91 0.87 -17.77
C PRO A 854 -21.37 0.46 -17.58
N VAL A 855 -21.93 -0.31 -18.52
CA VAL A 855 -23.30 -0.80 -18.47
C VAL A 855 -23.44 -1.86 -17.38
N GLY A 856 -22.54 -2.85 -17.37
CA GLY A 856 -22.53 -3.90 -16.36
C GLY A 856 -22.45 -3.33 -14.95
N ARG A 857 -21.52 -2.41 -14.70
CA ARG A 857 -21.37 -1.76 -13.39
C ARG A 857 -22.55 -0.91 -12.96
N LYS A 858 -23.26 -0.31 -13.93
CA LYS A 858 -24.35 0.63 -13.63
C LYS A 858 -25.68 -0.09 -13.43
N TYR A 859 -25.93 -1.16 -14.17
CA TYR A 859 -27.26 -1.75 -14.29
C TYR A 859 -27.34 -3.20 -13.82
N LEU A 860 -26.22 -3.97 -13.80
CA LEU A 860 -26.27 -5.36 -13.35
C LEU A 860 -26.19 -5.47 -11.81
N PRO A 861 -27.06 -6.27 -11.17
CA PRO A 861 -26.96 -6.56 -9.75
C PRO A 861 -25.64 -7.26 -9.39
N LEU A 862 -25.12 -7.00 -8.19
CA LEU A 862 -23.87 -7.61 -7.71
C LEU A 862 -23.92 -9.15 -7.72
N ALA A 863 -25.06 -9.73 -7.35
CA ALA A 863 -25.26 -11.18 -7.37
C ALA A 863 -25.09 -11.78 -8.78
N VAL A 864 -25.58 -11.10 -9.81
CA VAL A 864 -25.43 -11.53 -11.21
C VAL A 864 -23.97 -11.44 -11.65
N MET A 865 -23.28 -10.35 -11.28
CA MET A 865 -21.85 -10.20 -11.59
C MET A 865 -20.98 -11.28 -10.93
N LYS A 866 -21.26 -11.64 -9.66
CA LYS A 866 -20.56 -12.74 -8.98
C LYS A 866 -20.83 -14.08 -9.69
N GLU A 867 -22.07 -14.33 -10.09
CA GLU A 867 -22.46 -15.55 -10.80
C GLU A 867 -21.78 -15.66 -12.17
N MET A 868 -21.63 -14.56 -12.92
CA MET A 868 -20.88 -14.56 -14.17
C MET A 868 -19.43 -15.01 -13.96
N SER A 869 -18.75 -14.48 -12.94
CA SER A 869 -17.38 -14.90 -12.60
C SER A 869 -17.29 -16.37 -12.20
N ARG A 870 -18.31 -16.90 -11.48
CA ARG A 870 -18.38 -18.32 -11.14
C ARG A 870 -18.53 -19.20 -12.38
N LYS A 871 -19.44 -18.86 -13.28
CA LYS A 871 -19.62 -19.60 -14.54
C LYS A 871 -18.36 -19.58 -15.41
N THR A 872 -17.65 -18.45 -15.43
CA THR A 872 -16.37 -18.32 -16.16
C THR A 872 -15.33 -19.31 -15.63
N TRP A 873 -15.29 -19.50 -14.31
CA TRP A 873 -14.44 -20.52 -13.69
C TRP A 873 -14.86 -21.93 -14.07
N GLU A 874 -16.16 -22.23 -14.01
CA GLU A 874 -16.71 -23.58 -14.23
C GLU A 874 -16.55 -24.07 -15.68
N ILE A 875 -16.65 -23.17 -16.67
CA ILE A 875 -16.54 -23.52 -18.10
C ILE A 875 -15.11 -23.77 -18.57
N THR A 876 -14.13 -23.32 -17.78
CA THR A 876 -12.71 -23.33 -18.14
C THR A 876 -12.02 -24.53 -17.48
N PRO A 877 -11.35 -25.39 -18.25
CA PRO A 877 -10.61 -26.53 -17.71
C PRO A 877 -9.50 -26.11 -16.72
N ALA A 878 -9.20 -26.97 -15.74
CA ALA A 878 -8.23 -26.66 -14.69
C ALA A 878 -6.79 -26.47 -15.23
N ASP A 879 -6.40 -27.21 -16.27
CA ASP A 879 -5.11 -27.08 -16.95
C ASP A 879 -4.99 -25.74 -17.69
N ARG A 880 -6.09 -25.18 -18.18
CA ARG A 880 -6.09 -23.83 -18.78
C ARG A 880 -5.92 -22.75 -17.72
N TRP A 881 -6.55 -22.90 -16.55
CA TRP A 881 -6.35 -21.96 -15.43
C TRP A 881 -4.91 -21.90 -14.92
N GLU A 882 -4.15 -23.00 -14.99
CA GLU A 882 -2.70 -23.03 -14.69
C GLU A 882 -1.88 -22.15 -15.64
N VAL A 883 -2.40 -21.82 -16.81
CA VAL A 883 -1.75 -20.90 -17.77
C VAL A 883 -2.30 -19.47 -17.62
N ILE A 884 -3.63 -19.33 -17.51
CA ILE A 884 -4.33 -18.04 -17.49
C ILE A 884 -3.95 -17.19 -16.29
N ILE A 885 -4.04 -17.74 -15.07
CA ILE A 885 -3.79 -16.95 -13.84
C ILE A 885 -2.35 -16.43 -13.81
N PRO A 886 -1.32 -17.27 -14.04
CA PRO A 886 0.06 -16.79 -14.06
C PRO A 886 0.31 -15.79 -15.19
N PHE A 887 -0.25 -16.01 -16.37
CA PHE A 887 -0.12 -15.05 -17.47
C PHE A 887 -0.64 -13.67 -17.04
N ILE A 888 -1.85 -13.61 -16.48
CA ILE A 888 -2.44 -12.33 -16.07
C ILE A 888 -1.62 -11.68 -14.95
N VAL A 889 -1.29 -12.42 -13.90
CA VAL A 889 -0.54 -11.89 -12.76
C VAL A 889 0.84 -11.37 -13.19
N ASN A 890 1.54 -12.07 -14.08
CA ASN A 890 2.89 -11.69 -14.52
C ASN A 890 2.91 -10.55 -15.55
N ASN A 891 1.86 -10.38 -16.37
CA ASN A 891 1.80 -9.33 -17.39
C ASN A 891 1.04 -8.08 -16.94
N LEU A 892 0.40 -8.09 -15.77
CA LEU A 892 -0.15 -6.88 -15.18
C LEU A 892 0.98 -5.95 -14.70
N PRO A 893 1.03 -4.69 -15.16
CA PRO A 893 2.17 -3.80 -14.89
C PRO A 893 2.24 -3.33 -13.44
N ARG A 894 1.13 -3.34 -12.70
CA ARG A 894 1.06 -2.80 -11.34
C ARG A 894 0.64 -3.84 -10.32
N HIS A 895 1.29 -3.83 -9.16
CA HIS A 895 0.93 -4.66 -8.01
C HIS A 895 -0.56 -4.54 -7.62
N GLU A 896 -1.09 -3.32 -7.56
CA GLU A 896 -2.51 -3.07 -7.23
C GLU A 896 -3.47 -3.81 -8.19
N GLN A 897 -3.13 -3.91 -9.47
CA GLN A 897 -3.93 -4.64 -10.46
C GLN A 897 -3.88 -6.15 -10.20
N ARG A 898 -2.70 -6.69 -9.87
CA ARG A 898 -2.53 -8.13 -9.54
C ARG A 898 -3.35 -8.51 -8.31
N VAL A 899 -3.26 -7.70 -7.25
CA VAL A 899 -4.03 -7.85 -6.02
C VAL A 899 -5.53 -7.82 -6.34
N ARG A 900 -5.98 -6.82 -7.12
CA ARG A 900 -7.39 -6.67 -7.49
C ARG A 900 -7.90 -7.86 -8.30
N TYR A 901 -7.10 -8.37 -9.24
CA TYR A 901 -7.46 -9.55 -10.03
C TYR A 901 -7.70 -10.76 -9.12
N LEU A 902 -6.77 -11.03 -8.19
CA LEU A 902 -6.90 -12.13 -7.24
C LEU A 902 -8.05 -11.94 -6.25
N LYS A 903 -8.23 -10.73 -5.69
CA LYS A 903 -9.36 -10.40 -4.80
C LYS A 903 -10.71 -10.60 -5.50
N VAL A 904 -10.82 -10.21 -6.77
CA VAL A 904 -12.05 -10.39 -7.54
C VAL A 904 -12.38 -11.86 -7.75
N LEU A 905 -11.38 -12.69 -8.05
CA LEU A 905 -11.57 -14.14 -8.17
C LEU A 905 -11.95 -14.77 -6.83
N THR A 906 -11.22 -14.46 -5.74
CA THR A 906 -11.53 -15.02 -4.41
C THR A 906 -12.87 -14.51 -3.87
N TRP A 907 -13.29 -13.30 -4.23
CA TRP A 907 -14.59 -12.76 -3.85
C TRP A 907 -15.75 -13.57 -4.45
N SER A 908 -15.62 -14.00 -5.70
CA SER A 908 -16.65 -14.80 -6.38
C SER A 908 -16.54 -16.30 -6.09
N LEU A 909 -15.34 -16.77 -5.75
CA LEU A 909 -14.96 -18.17 -5.61
C LEU A 909 -14.14 -18.42 -4.33
N GLN A 910 -14.73 -18.07 -3.17
CA GLN A 910 -14.05 -18.19 -1.88
C GLN A 910 -13.57 -19.62 -1.61
N GLU A 911 -14.34 -20.63 -2.05
CA GLU A 911 -14.02 -22.05 -1.92
C GLU A 911 -12.81 -22.49 -2.75
N ARG A 912 -12.39 -21.69 -3.74
CA ARG A 912 -11.25 -21.97 -4.63
C ARG A 912 -9.98 -21.21 -4.27
N ALA A 913 -9.98 -20.38 -3.22
CA ALA A 913 -8.84 -19.55 -2.86
C ALA A 913 -7.52 -20.34 -2.72
N GLN A 914 -7.57 -21.55 -2.14
CA GLN A 914 -6.41 -22.44 -2.01
C GLN A 914 -5.88 -22.95 -3.36
N GLN A 915 -6.79 -23.23 -4.31
CA GLN A 915 -6.43 -23.70 -5.65
C GLN A 915 -5.81 -22.57 -6.46
N ILE A 916 -6.42 -21.38 -6.45
CA ILE A 916 -5.88 -20.16 -7.06
C ILE A 916 -4.48 -19.88 -6.48
N GLY A 917 -4.37 -19.96 -5.15
CA GLY A 917 -3.13 -19.87 -4.41
C GLY A 917 -2.01 -20.78 -4.89
N ALA A 918 -2.32 -22.07 -5.07
CA ALA A 918 -1.33 -23.06 -5.50
C ALA A 918 -0.82 -22.79 -6.92
N ILE A 919 -1.70 -22.31 -7.80
CA ILE A 919 -1.33 -21.89 -9.16
C ILE A 919 -0.38 -20.69 -9.08
N VAL A 920 -0.78 -19.61 -8.41
CA VAL A 920 0.05 -18.41 -8.26
C VAL A 920 1.39 -18.74 -7.61
N TYR A 921 1.39 -19.51 -6.52
CA TYR A 921 2.59 -19.90 -5.79
C TYR A 921 3.63 -20.55 -6.69
N ARG A 922 3.25 -21.45 -7.59
CA ARG A 922 4.20 -22.16 -8.46
C ARG A 922 4.81 -21.27 -9.55
N HIS A 923 4.11 -20.21 -9.96
CA HIS A 923 4.43 -19.46 -11.18
C HIS A 923 4.79 -17.98 -10.96
N THR A 924 4.90 -17.54 -9.70
CA THR A 924 5.42 -16.22 -9.34
C THR A 924 6.72 -16.33 -8.56
N ASP A 925 7.60 -15.34 -8.70
CA ASP A 925 8.81 -15.26 -7.89
C ASP A 925 8.49 -15.06 -6.40
N ALA A 926 9.48 -15.31 -5.54
CA ALA A 926 9.31 -15.26 -4.08
C ALA A 926 8.89 -13.87 -3.58
N VAL A 927 9.41 -12.79 -4.17
CA VAL A 927 9.11 -11.41 -3.77
C VAL A 927 7.69 -11.04 -4.17
N MET A 928 7.26 -11.41 -5.39
CA MET A 928 5.89 -11.22 -5.82
C MET A 928 4.91 -12.02 -4.94
N TRP A 929 5.21 -13.29 -4.68
CA TRP A 929 4.38 -14.14 -3.81
C TRP A 929 4.20 -13.53 -2.42
N GLU A 930 5.28 -13.12 -1.77
CA GLU A 930 5.24 -12.53 -0.44
C GLU A 930 4.38 -11.25 -0.41
N ARG A 931 4.47 -10.41 -1.45
CA ARG A 931 3.66 -9.20 -1.53
C ARG A 931 2.18 -9.50 -1.80
N LEU A 932 1.87 -10.44 -2.69
CA LEU A 932 0.48 -10.81 -3.00
C LEU A 932 -0.22 -11.42 -1.79
N THR A 933 0.47 -12.27 -1.04
CA THR A 933 -0.08 -12.92 0.17
C THR A 933 -0.28 -11.99 1.36
N ARG A 934 0.38 -10.83 1.39
CA ARG A 934 0.07 -9.76 2.37
C ARG A 934 -1.28 -9.10 2.11
N GLU A 935 -1.63 -8.96 0.84
CA GLU A 935 -2.85 -8.27 0.39
C GLU A 935 -4.04 -9.23 0.22
N VAL A 936 -3.75 -10.50 -0.05
CA VAL A 936 -4.72 -11.58 -0.30
C VAL A 936 -4.32 -12.83 0.50
N PRO A 937 -4.27 -12.78 1.85
CA PRO A 937 -3.77 -13.90 2.66
C PRO A 937 -4.57 -15.20 2.52
N GLU A 938 -5.84 -15.13 2.11
CA GLU A 938 -6.71 -16.29 1.90
C GLU A 938 -6.23 -17.25 0.79
N ILE A 939 -5.37 -16.78 -0.12
CA ILE A 939 -4.81 -17.62 -1.19
C ILE A 939 -3.58 -18.43 -0.75
N ILE A 940 -3.05 -18.27 0.47
CA ILE A 940 -1.88 -19.07 0.87
C ILE A 940 -2.28 -20.56 0.91
N PRO A 941 -1.60 -21.49 0.20
CA PRO A 941 -1.97 -22.91 0.21
C PRO A 941 -1.58 -23.61 1.51
N ARG A 942 -2.31 -24.68 1.86
CA ARG A 942 -1.95 -25.59 2.96
C ARG A 942 -0.51 -26.11 2.80
N GLY A 943 0.27 -26.04 3.87
CA GLY A 943 1.66 -26.51 3.91
C GLY A 943 2.70 -25.47 3.47
N VAL A 944 2.26 -24.31 2.97
CA VAL A 944 3.15 -23.17 2.70
C VAL A 944 3.30 -22.31 3.96
N ALA A 945 4.49 -21.74 4.17
CA ALA A 945 4.74 -20.83 5.29
C ALA A 945 3.75 -19.65 5.28
N GLY A 946 3.27 -19.26 6.46
CA GLY A 946 2.25 -18.21 6.60
C GLY A 946 0.81 -18.70 6.41
N TRP A 947 0.59 -19.96 6.03
CA TRP A 947 -0.76 -20.53 5.95
C TRP A 947 -1.47 -20.46 7.30
N ARG A 948 -2.67 -19.90 7.31
CA ARG A 948 -3.60 -19.97 8.43
C ARG A 948 -4.89 -20.63 7.93
N ARG A 949 -5.54 -21.39 8.82
CA ARG A 949 -6.84 -21.98 8.52
C ARG A 949 -7.89 -20.86 8.49
N TYR A 950 -8.21 -20.37 7.30
CA TYR A 950 -9.22 -19.32 7.11
C TYR A 950 -10.67 -19.85 7.03
N TYR A 951 -10.89 -21.16 7.16
CA TYR A 951 -12.21 -21.80 7.20
C TYR A 951 -12.24 -23.07 8.06
#